data_AF-A0A2C9VAE5-F1
#
_entry.id   AF-A0A2C9VAE5-F1
#
_cell.length_a   1.000
_cell.length_b   1.000
_cell.length_c   1.000
_cell.angle_alpha   90.00
_cell.angle_beta   90.00
_cell.angle_gamma   90.00
#
_symmetry.space_group_name_H-M   'P 1'
#
loop_
_entity.id
_entity.type
_entity.pdbx_description
1 polymer ?
#
loop_
_entity_poly.entity_id
_entity_poly.type
_entity_poly.pdbx_seq_one_letter_code
_entity_poly.pdbx_strand_id
1 'polypeptide(L)'
;MSSGSSSSEEQLHQQEKHCCISHEFLRAATRNPTKIAVIQAAPSGDDQRQVAAELINPGSSVSSASSSSFNPLVYEGDQCFTFRDLLKSVDFLSSRLRDVLDGADVSRLFRAQSSSGKGNPDEQSTPDVSKSSSMDEYKNENRPKILGIYMPPSVEYIISVFSVLRCGEAFLPLDPSWPKDRILSTVSSADCELIITSESSYGKGSLSNLGNLNWLVEFSSCPVLRFSVEEALEECVGPLQIAWPCEKEEKRLFCYLLYTSGSTGKPKGVCGTEQGLLNRFLWMQELYPMHENEVLLFKTSLSFIDHLQEFLGAMLGACTLVIPPFSQLKEDPFSIVNFIQAYCINRLIAVPSLMRAILPALRSHQHKMQIQNSLKLLVLSGEVFPLSLWGELSNLLPGTTILNLYGSTEVSGDCTYFDCKRLPLILETESLTSVPIGVPISNCDVVLVGETDTPNQGEVCVGGLCVCGGYFSDSALSSFDSLKVHKTLICNCLVDDCGSQVYYRTGDFAQRLQCGDLVFLGRADRSIKVNGQRIALEEIEITLRTHPDVVDAAVVSSEGPEELLHLEAFLLLKDKQKSGDSLRSSIKNWMAGKVPLVMIPNRIVFIESLPISSGGKVDYALLSTSAFYTLKVQDKICNADITDHFHIIKKAFCDALMVEDVSGDDDFFKLGGSSITAAQVSYNLGIDMRLLYKFPTPSKLRNALLDKKAPYKDVKTDTSWKSNLKEHSWSMSHSVNSSISKAQKFHQMNDHNVAVSKHFKVNLDNHISPENVSLSGGYPWSSVIPVSCSFSRGNKVMYEEECRLRNIHQLTWSTELPRNRKGSSMLELWKVHMESCVDASPLIVFKGQDVYLFIGSHAHKFTCVNAKSGSIQWEVKLQGRVECSAAIVADFSQVVVGCYKGKIYFLDFFKGSICWTFQTCAEVKCQPVVDIHRQLIWCGSHDQFLYALDYRNRCCIYKLSCGGSVFGSPAIDEMHDTLYVASTSGRVTAVSIKALPFYTLWQQELQVPVFGSLTVCSPCGNVICCLVDGNIVALDLGGSIIWQCKTGGPVFAGACSSSVLSSQVLVCSRNGSVYSFGMEKGDLLWEYNVGDPITASAYVDEHLQLVSDSFLVSERLVCVCTSSGSIHLLLISLDDAGKASHPSKNAVQEIARLELPGDIFSSPVMIGGRIFVGCRDDYVHCVSLKSQSSVEE
;
A
#
# COMPACT_ATOMS: atom_id res chain seq x y z
N MET A 1 -81.58 22.60 13.46
CA MET A 1 -80.93 21.67 14.42
C MET A 1 -80.31 20.56 13.61
N SER A 2 -79.01 20.28 13.64
CA SER A 2 -77.86 20.98 14.27
C SER A 2 -76.60 20.40 13.59
N SER A 3 -75.72 21.16 12.93
CA SER A 3 -74.68 22.02 13.52
C SER A 3 -73.83 21.29 14.57
N GLY A 4 -72.69 20.72 14.17
CA GLY A 4 -71.75 20.04 15.06
C GLY A 4 -70.40 19.74 14.39
N SER A 5 -69.37 20.51 14.76
CA SER A 5 -67.92 20.23 14.64
C SER A 5 -67.40 19.52 13.36
N SER A 6 -66.90 20.31 12.41
CA SER A 6 -65.99 19.87 11.35
C SER A 6 -64.89 20.92 11.13
N SER A 7 -64.19 21.31 12.21
CA SER A 7 -63.30 22.47 12.23
C SER A 7 -62.10 22.32 13.17
N SER A 8 -61.62 21.08 13.38
CA SER A 8 -60.55 20.74 14.32
C SER A 8 -59.45 19.85 13.74
N GLU A 9 -59.64 19.26 12.56
CA GLU A 9 -58.65 18.39 11.90
C GLU A 9 -57.84 19.15 10.83
N GLU A 10 -58.45 20.11 10.13
CA GLU A 10 -57.78 20.94 9.10
C GLU A 10 -56.70 21.91 9.63
N GLN A 11 -56.49 21.98 10.96
CA GLN A 11 -55.43 22.79 11.57
C GLN A 11 -54.18 21.98 11.96
N LEU A 12 -54.20 20.64 11.89
CA LEU A 12 -53.07 19.77 12.24
C LEU A 12 -52.17 19.40 11.03
N HIS A 13 -52.36 20.05 9.89
CA HIS A 13 -51.53 19.91 8.68
C HIS A 13 -50.94 21.24 8.19
N GLN A 14 -50.57 22.12 9.13
CA GLN A 14 -49.45 23.03 8.85
C GLN A 14 -48.18 22.19 8.70
N GLN A 15 -47.57 22.22 7.50
CA GLN A 15 -46.31 21.52 7.23
C GLN A 15 -45.26 21.91 8.27
N GLU A 16 -44.60 20.92 8.93
CA GLU A 16 -43.52 21.15 9.91
C GLU A 16 -42.28 21.75 9.21
N LYS A 17 -42.32 23.03 8.86
CA LYS A 17 -41.20 23.71 8.17
C LYS A 17 -39.92 23.56 9.00
N HIS A 18 -38.88 23.03 8.37
CA HIS A 18 -37.53 23.04 8.92
C HIS A 18 -37.03 24.48 8.92
N CYS A 19 -36.49 24.94 10.06
CA CYS A 19 -36.30 26.38 10.30
C CYS A 19 -34.88 26.80 10.64
N CYS A 20 -34.18 26.07 11.50
CA CYS A 20 -32.74 26.19 11.74
C CYS A 20 -32.19 24.88 12.33
N ILE A 21 -30.87 24.64 12.23
CA ILE A 21 -30.20 23.41 12.67
C ILE A 21 -30.45 23.17 14.16
N SER A 22 -30.40 24.22 14.98
CA SER A 22 -30.66 24.14 16.42
C SER A 22 -32.09 23.70 16.77
N HIS A 23 -33.09 24.08 15.95
CA HIS A 23 -34.47 23.64 16.15
C HIS A 23 -34.71 22.21 15.68
N GLU A 24 -34.11 21.79 14.56
CA GLU A 24 -34.22 20.39 14.13
C GLU A 24 -33.53 19.45 15.14
N PHE A 25 -32.40 19.86 15.73
CA PHE A 25 -31.76 19.14 16.83
C PHE A 25 -32.64 19.12 18.10
N LEU A 26 -33.28 20.23 18.48
CA LEU A 26 -34.25 20.23 19.59
C LEU A 26 -35.39 19.23 19.32
N ARG A 27 -35.94 19.21 18.11
CA ARG A 27 -37.01 18.27 17.72
C ARG A 27 -36.54 16.82 17.85
N ALA A 28 -35.38 16.49 17.30
CA ALA A 28 -34.79 15.15 17.41
C ALA A 28 -34.54 14.75 18.88
N ALA A 29 -33.89 15.61 19.65
CA ALA A 29 -33.52 15.34 21.03
C ALA A 29 -34.73 15.25 21.98
N THR A 30 -35.77 16.06 21.76
CA THR A 30 -37.01 16.03 22.55
C THR A 30 -37.87 14.81 22.21
N ARG A 31 -37.83 14.32 20.96
CA ARG A 31 -38.49 13.07 20.54
C ARG A 31 -37.75 11.82 21.06
N ASN A 32 -36.41 11.85 21.17
CA ASN A 32 -35.56 10.71 21.53
C ASN A 32 -34.73 10.86 22.84
N PRO A 33 -35.24 11.42 23.96
CA PRO A 33 -34.41 11.98 25.02
C PRO A 33 -33.56 10.96 25.79
N THR A 34 -34.01 9.71 25.96
CA THR A 34 -33.28 8.66 26.70
C THR A 34 -32.36 7.82 25.81
N LYS A 35 -32.29 8.12 24.52
CA LYS A 35 -31.51 7.36 23.54
C LYS A 35 -30.08 7.85 23.51
N ILE A 36 -29.12 6.94 23.38
CA ILE A 36 -27.70 7.26 23.15
C ILE A 36 -27.58 8.03 21.83
N ALA A 37 -27.10 9.26 21.92
CA ALA A 37 -26.80 10.11 20.77
C ALA A 37 -25.35 9.92 20.32
N VAL A 38 -24.42 9.90 21.28
CA VAL A 38 -22.98 9.80 21.02
C VAL A 38 -22.36 8.67 21.84
N ILE A 39 -21.55 7.84 21.18
CA ILE A 39 -20.61 6.90 21.78
C ILE A 39 -19.20 7.42 21.51
N GLN A 40 -18.55 7.97 22.53
CA GLN A 40 -17.13 8.30 22.49
C GLN A 40 -16.34 7.02 22.77
N ALA A 41 -15.76 6.43 21.73
CA ALA A 41 -15.15 5.11 21.82
C ALA A 41 -13.78 5.14 22.51
N ALA A 42 -13.50 4.14 23.35
CA ALA A 42 -12.26 4.05 24.11
C ALA A 42 -11.02 3.76 23.24
N PRO A 43 -9.82 4.25 23.61
CA PRO A 43 -8.54 3.83 23.05
C PRO A 43 -8.08 2.49 23.67
N SER A 44 -8.79 1.41 23.36
CA SER A 44 -8.46 0.03 23.71
C SER A 44 -7.85 -0.73 22.52
N GLY A 45 -7.02 -1.74 22.80
CA GLY A 45 -6.37 -2.56 21.76
C GLY A 45 -7.36 -3.49 21.05
N ASP A 46 -7.19 -3.66 19.74
CA ASP A 46 -8.17 -4.32 18.86
C ASP A 46 -8.55 -5.74 19.29
N ASP A 47 -7.63 -6.49 19.92
CA ASP A 47 -7.87 -7.83 20.50
C ASP A 47 -9.15 -7.88 21.36
N GLN A 48 -9.41 -6.87 22.19
CA GLN A 48 -10.57 -6.85 23.08
C GLN A 48 -11.89 -6.61 22.32
N ARG A 49 -11.87 -5.82 21.24
CA ARG A 49 -13.05 -5.58 20.39
C ARG A 49 -13.32 -6.76 19.45
N GLN A 50 -12.28 -7.45 18.95
CA GLN A 50 -12.43 -8.64 18.13
C GLN A 50 -13.01 -9.83 18.93
N VAL A 51 -12.46 -10.16 20.10
CA VAL A 51 -12.95 -11.28 20.93
C VAL A 51 -14.43 -11.10 21.33
N ALA A 52 -14.86 -9.87 21.58
CA ALA A 52 -16.27 -9.58 21.88
C ALA A 52 -17.20 -9.71 20.65
N ALA A 53 -16.71 -9.41 19.44
CA ALA A 53 -17.48 -9.59 18.20
C ALA A 53 -17.62 -11.06 17.80
N GLU A 54 -16.56 -11.87 17.94
CA GLU A 54 -16.55 -13.30 17.58
C GLU A 54 -17.51 -14.16 18.43
N LEU A 55 -17.89 -13.68 19.62
CA LEU A 55 -18.91 -14.31 20.47
C LEU A 55 -20.35 -14.14 19.95
N ILE A 56 -20.62 -13.22 19.03
CA ILE A 56 -21.96 -12.95 18.48
C ILE A 56 -22.24 -13.88 17.29
N ASN A 57 -22.31 -15.17 17.56
CA ASN A 57 -22.65 -16.19 16.57
C ASN A 57 -24.14 -16.10 16.16
N PRO A 58 -24.50 -16.00 14.87
CA PRO A 58 -25.89 -15.85 14.40
C PRO A 58 -26.72 -17.15 14.48
N GLY A 59 -26.31 -18.13 15.29
CA GLY A 59 -26.93 -19.45 15.43
C GLY A 59 -27.77 -19.64 16.70
N SER A 60 -27.80 -18.67 17.62
CA SER A 60 -28.62 -18.76 18.84
C SER A 60 -30.06 -18.31 18.54
N SER A 61 -31.03 -19.20 18.78
CA SER A 61 -32.45 -18.91 18.57
C SER A 61 -32.95 -17.87 19.59
N VAL A 62 -33.21 -16.64 19.14
CA VAL A 62 -33.81 -15.59 19.96
C VAL A 62 -35.28 -15.94 20.24
N SER A 63 -35.53 -16.60 21.36
CA SER A 63 -36.87 -16.94 21.83
C SER A 63 -37.61 -15.71 22.36
N SER A 64 -38.63 -15.28 21.60
CA SER A 64 -39.80 -14.48 22.05
C SER A 64 -39.60 -13.61 23.32
N ALA A 65 -38.88 -12.51 23.18
CA ALA A 65 -38.87 -11.42 24.15
C ALA A 65 -39.69 -10.24 23.62
N SER A 66 -40.49 -9.60 24.47
CA SER A 66 -41.41 -8.53 24.09
C SER A 66 -40.71 -7.19 23.84
N SER A 67 -41.26 -6.42 22.90
CA SER A 67 -40.83 -5.10 22.44
C SER A 67 -40.38 -4.10 23.52
N SER A 68 -39.08 -3.77 23.55
CA SER A 68 -38.56 -2.43 23.89
C SER A 68 -37.05 -2.33 23.62
N SER A 69 -36.58 -1.15 23.15
CA SER A 69 -35.18 -0.71 22.98
C SER A 69 -34.20 -1.66 22.26
N PHE A 70 -33.97 -1.41 20.96
CA PHE A 70 -32.69 -1.74 20.32
C PHE A 70 -31.63 -0.72 20.77
N ASN A 71 -30.83 -1.05 21.78
CA ASN A 71 -29.65 -0.25 22.14
C ASN A 71 -28.46 -0.63 21.24
N PRO A 72 -27.60 0.34 20.85
CA PRO A 72 -26.37 0.06 20.10
C PRO A 72 -25.37 -0.75 20.94
N LEU A 73 -24.39 -1.37 20.27
CA LEU A 73 -23.26 -2.02 20.94
C LEU A 73 -22.37 -0.96 21.63
N VAL A 74 -21.97 -1.25 22.86
CA VAL A 74 -21.12 -0.40 23.72
C VAL A 74 -20.06 -1.29 24.35
N TYR A 75 -18.79 -0.89 24.31
CA TYR A 75 -17.65 -1.66 24.81
C TYR A 75 -17.13 -1.13 26.14
N GLU A 76 -16.31 -1.93 26.83
CA GLU A 76 -15.71 -1.53 28.10
C GLU A 76 -14.82 -0.27 27.92
N GLY A 77 -15.11 0.76 28.70
CA GLY A 77 -14.44 2.06 28.66
C GLY A 77 -15.03 3.08 27.68
N ASP A 78 -15.95 2.69 26.79
CA ASP A 78 -16.67 3.64 25.94
C ASP A 78 -17.57 4.54 26.81
N GLN A 79 -17.71 5.82 26.43
CA GLN A 79 -18.66 6.73 27.08
C GLN A 79 -19.87 6.98 26.19
N CYS A 80 -21.06 6.86 26.78
CA CYS A 80 -22.33 7.06 26.10
C CYS A 80 -23.04 8.30 26.64
N PHE A 81 -23.44 9.20 25.75
CA PHE A 81 -24.20 10.41 26.08
C PHE A 81 -25.55 10.37 25.37
N THR A 82 -26.64 10.61 26.10
CA THR A 82 -27.98 10.61 25.50
C THR A 82 -28.33 11.94 24.83
N PHE A 83 -29.37 11.95 23.99
CA PHE A 83 -29.88 13.19 23.41
C PHE A 83 -30.29 14.23 24.48
N ARG A 84 -30.79 13.79 25.65
CA ARG A 84 -31.06 14.68 26.80
C ARG A 84 -29.77 15.28 27.36
N ASP A 85 -28.70 14.51 27.42
CA ASP A 85 -27.41 14.95 27.96
C ASP A 85 -26.78 16.00 27.04
N LEU A 86 -26.74 15.72 25.73
CA LEU A 86 -26.30 16.71 24.73
C LEU A 86 -27.16 17.98 24.76
N LEU A 87 -28.49 17.86 24.83
CA LEU A 87 -29.39 19.03 24.86
C LEU A 87 -29.14 19.90 26.09
N LYS A 88 -29.05 19.31 27.29
CA LYS A 88 -28.65 20.02 28.52
C LYS A 88 -27.32 20.74 28.36
N SER A 89 -26.31 20.05 27.83
CA SER A 89 -24.97 20.62 27.67
C SER A 89 -24.92 21.75 26.63
N VAL A 90 -25.73 21.65 25.57
CA VAL A 90 -25.94 22.73 24.59
C VAL A 90 -26.63 23.93 25.23
N ASP A 91 -27.66 23.74 26.05
CA ASP A 91 -28.32 24.85 26.74
C ASP A 91 -27.38 25.54 27.76
N PHE A 92 -26.62 24.76 28.55
CA PHE A 92 -25.61 25.27 29.49
C PHE A 92 -24.53 26.11 28.80
N LEU A 93 -23.89 25.56 27.76
CA LEU A 93 -22.84 26.26 27.03
C LEU A 93 -23.41 27.43 26.23
N SER A 94 -24.64 27.35 25.71
CA SER A 94 -25.31 28.49 25.07
C SER A 94 -25.55 29.65 26.05
N SER A 95 -25.91 29.38 27.31
CA SER A 95 -26.01 30.43 28.33
C SER A 95 -24.65 31.09 28.56
N ARG A 96 -23.62 30.29 28.87
CA ARG A 96 -22.26 30.81 29.16
C ARG A 96 -21.66 31.56 27.96
N LEU A 97 -21.92 31.11 26.73
CA LEU A 97 -21.53 31.84 25.53
C LEU A 97 -22.26 33.18 25.42
N ARG A 98 -23.57 33.24 25.68
CA ARG A 98 -24.31 34.51 25.69
C ARG A 98 -23.76 35.47 26.74
N ASP A 99 -23.56 35.00 27.97
CA ASP A 99 -22.99 35.78 29.07
C ASP A 99 -21.61 36.38 28.69
N VAL A 100 -20.72 35.59 28.10
CA VAL A 100 -19.39 36.05 27.64
C VAL A 100 -19.50 37.03 26.46
N LEU A 101 -20.35 36.75 25.47
CA LEU A 101 -20.52 37.59 24.26
C LEU A 101 -21.19 38.94 24.56
N ASP A 102 -21.96 39.02 25.64
CA ASP A 102 -22.59 40.23 26.17
C ASP A 102 -21.69 40.94 27.22
N GLY A 103 -20.51 40.38 27.53
CA GLY A 103 -19.41 41.04 28.24
C GLY A 103 -19.16 40.62 29.70
N ALA A 104 -19.91 39.65 30.23
CA ALA A 104 -19.75 39.17 31.59
C ALA A 104 -18.40 38.45 31.81
N ASP A 105 -17.99 38.33 33.07
CA ASP A 105 -16.86 37.50 33.46
C ASP A 105 -17.36 36.16 34.01
N VAL A 106 -17.00 35.07 33.36
CA VAL A 106 -17.60 33.74 33.52
C VAL A 106 -16.52 32.74 33.96
N SER A 107 -16.91 31.71 34.71
CA SER A 107 -16.02 30.62 35.12
C SER A 107 -15.24 30.05 33.92
N ARG A 108 -13.95 29.76 34.13
CA ARG A 108 -13.04 29.21 33.11
C ARG A 108 -12.88 30.08 31.83
N LEU A 109 -13.20 31.38 31.89
CA LEU A 109 -12.79 32.35 30.87
C LEU A 109 -11.36 32.83 31.14
N PHE A 110 -10.50 32.80 30.12
CA PHE A 110 -9.12 33.27 30.19
C PHE A 110 -8.91 34.40 29.17
N ARG A 111 -8.39 35.54 29.64
CA ARG A 111 -8.02 36.69 28.80
C ARG A 111 -6.50 36.85 28.84
N ALA A 112 -5.88 37.24 27.72
CA ALA A 112 -4.44 37.49 27.66
C ALA A 112 -4.05 38.55 28.71
N GLN A 113 -2.93 38.36 29.41
CA GLN A 113 -2.43 39.40 30.32
C GLN A 113 -1.94 40.57 29.48
N SER A 114 -2.63 41.71 29.59
CA SER A 114 -2.15 42.97 29.04
C SER A 114 -0.78 43.29 29.63
N SER A 115 0.26 43.21 28.79
CA SER A 115 1.62 43.51 29.21
C SER A 115 1.66 44.94 29.74
N SER A 116 1.84 45.09 31.05
CA SER A 116 1.80 46.37 31.76
C SER A 116 3.05 47.19 31.46
N GLY A 117 3.07 47.74 30.25
CA GLY A 117 4.13 48.59 29.74
C GLY A 117 4.35 49.76 30.69
N LYS A 118 5.54 49.82 31.30
CA LYS A 118 6.02 51.00 32.03
C LYS A 118 6.38 52.12 31.05
N GLY A 119 5.36 52.67 30.40
CA GLY A 119 5.46 53.97 29.73
C GLY A 119 5.62 55.08 30.78
N ASN A 120 6.43 56.08 30.49
CA ASN A 120 6.51 57.28 31.33
C ASN A 120 5.18 58.05 31.25
N PRO A 121 4.71 58.67 32.35
CA PRO A 121 3.54 59.52 32.35
C PRO A 121 3.89 60.94 31.85
N ASP A 122 4.27 61.08 30.58
CA ASP A 122 4.38 62.37 29.88
C ASP A 122 4.40 62.16 28.35
N GLU A 123 3.24 62.29 27.71
CA GLU A 123 3.05 63.15 26.52
C GLU A 123 1.56 63.29 26.20
N GLN A 124 1.11 64.51 25.92
CA GLN A 124 -0.27 64.82 25.54
C GLN A 124 -0.38 64.97 24.02
N SER A 125 -1.31 64.26 23.39
CA SER A 125 -1.75 64.58 22.03
C SER A 125 -3.27 64.47 21.90
N THR A 126 -3.87 65.49 21.30
CA THR A 126 -5.32 65.63 21.07
C THR A 126 -5.78 64.81 19.87
N PRO A 127 -7.07 64.44 19.78
CA PRO A 127 -7.59 63.68 18.65
C PRO A 127 -7.57 64.53 17.36
N ASP A 128 -7.13 63.93 16.25
CA ASP A 128 -7.20 64.55 14.94
C ASP A 128 -8.24 63.81 14.06
N VAL A 129 -9.02 64.57 13.30
CA VAL A 129 -10.23 64.09 12.60
C VAL A 129 -10.23 64.59 11.16
N SER A 130 -9.79 63.76 10.21
CA SER A 130 -10.22 63.90 8.82
C SER A 130 -10.05 62.65 7.94
N LYS A 131 -11.20 62.08 7.57
CA LYS A 131 -11.60 61.68 6.19
C LYS A 131 -10.61 60.90 5.31
N SER A 132 -11.10 59.73 4.87
CA SER A 132 -11.50 59.60 3.46
C SER A 132 -12.82 58.82 3.36
N SER A 133 -13.78 59.30 2.58
CA SER A 133 -15.14 58.76 2.50
C SER A 133 -15.55 58.53 1.05
N SER A 134 -15.67 57.27 0.64
CA SER A 134 -16.19 56.85 -0.66
C SER A 134 -16.55 55.36 -0.63
N MET A 135 -17.75 55.01 -1.11
CA MET A 135 -18.35 53.66 -1.15
C MET A 135 -18.98 53.13 0.16
N ASP A 136 -19.64 54.01 0.92
CA ASP A 136 -20.72 53.63 1.86
C ASP A 136 -22.00 53.21 1.12
N GLU A 137 -22.02 52.04 0.46
CA GLU A 137 -23.25 51.50 -0.19
C GLU A 137 -23.56 50.02 0.13
N TYR A 138 -22.95 49.49 1.19
CA TYR A 138 -23.47 48.34 1.93
C TYR A 138 -23.66 48.74 3.39
N LYS A 139 -24.92 48.93 3.82
CA LYS A 139 -25.23 49.02 5.26
C LYS A 139 -24.87 47.71 5.93
N ASN A 140 -24.41 47.75 7.18
CA ASN A 140 -24.15 46.55 8.00
C ASN A 140 -25.32 45.57 7.94
N GLU A 141 -25.19 44.55 7.09
CA GLU A 141 -26.02 43.34 7.13
C GLU A 141 -25.60 42.51 8.35
N ASN A 142 -26.49 41.68 8.87
CA ASN A 142 -26.34 41.00 10.16
C ASN A 142 -25.19 39.95 10.15
N ARG A 143 -23.96 40.43 10.32
CA ARG A 143 -22.73 39.64 10.46
C ARG A 143 -22.71 39.00 11.85
N PRO A 144 -22.71 37.66 11.96
CA PRO A 144 -22.56 36.98 13.23
C PRO A 144 -21.16 37.21 13.83
N LYS A 145 -21.03 37.09 15.15
CA LYS A 145 -19.70 36.97 15.78
C LYS A 145 -19.07 35.63 15.37
N ILE A 146 -17.75 35.61 15.22
CA ILE A 146 -17.01 34.40 14.81
C ILE A 146 -16.36 33.78 16.05
N LEU A 147 -16.73 32.55 16.38
CA LEU A 147 -16.27 31.81 17.54
C LEU A 147 -15.41 30.62 17.09
N GLY A 148 -14.14 30.63 17.46
CA GLY A 148 -13.21 29.52 17.21
C GLY A 148 -13.53 28.31 18.08
N ILE A 149 -13.41 27.10 17.53
CA ILE A 149 -13.58 25.84 18.28
C ILE A 149 -12.29 25.04 18.13
N TYR A 150 -11.45 25.04 19.17
CA TYR A 150 -10.14 24.39 19.21
C TYR A 150 -10.17 23.16 20.13
N MET A 151 -10.62 22.04 19.57
CA MET A 151 -10.63 20.71 20.19
C MET A 151 -10.72 19.63 19.10
N PRO A 152 -10.26 18.39 19.34
CA PRO A 152 -10.45 17.30 18.38
C PRO A 152 -11.95 16.91 18.30
N PRO A 153 -12.35 16.14 17.27
CA PRO A 153 -13.69 15.55 17.21
C PRO A 153 -14.04 14.76 18.48
N SER A 154 -15.06 15.23 19.18
CA SER A 154 -15.58 14.65 20.42
C SER A 154 -17.04 15.07 20.67
N VAL A 155 -17.66 14.57 21.73
CA VAL A 155 -18.98 15.03 22.16
C VAL A 155 -18.99 16.54 22.47
N GLU A 156 -17.92 17.08 23.07
CA GLU A 156 -17.82 18.52 23.36
C GLU A 156 -17.67 19.38 22.11
N TYR A 157 -17.05 18.85 21.05
CA TYR A 157 -17.00 19.54 19.76
C TYR A 157 -18.41 19.72 19.19
N ILE A 158 -19.22 18.65 19.22
CA ILE A 158 -20.62 18.67 18.78
C ILE A 158 -21.44 19.65 19.62
N ILE A 159 -21.33 19.57 20.95
CA ILE A 159 -22.00 20.50 21.88
C ILE A 159 -21.58 21.96 21.60
N SER A 160 -20.29 22.21 21.35
CA SER A 160 -19.76 23.55 21.02
C SER A 160 -20.38 24.10 19.74
N VAL A 161 -20.41 23.31 18.65
CA VAL A 161 -21.02 23.73 17.39
C VAL A 161 -22.51 24.04 17.58
N PHE A 162 -23.27 23.14 18.21
CA PHE A 162 -24.70 23.38 18.44
C PHE A 162 -24.96 24.60 19.34
N SER A 163 -24.08 24.90 20.30
CA SER A 163 -24.19 26.07 21.18
C SER A 163 -23.92 27.39 20.47
N VAL A 164 -22.88 27.44 19.64
CA VAL A 164 -22.60 28.62 18.78
C VAL A 164 -23.75 28.83 17.78
N LEU A 165 -24.24 27.75 17.17
CA LEU A 165 -25.40 27.81 16.27
C LEU A 165 -26.67 28.29 17.00
N ARG A 166 -26.92 27.81 18.23
CA ARG A 166 -28.07 28.15 19.10
C ARG A 166 -28.07 29.61 19.56
N CYS A 167 -26.88 30.20 19.72
CA CYS A 167 -26.69 31.61 19.99
C CYS A 167 -27.02 32.51 18.77
N GLY A 168 -27.01 31.94 17.56
CA GLY A 168 -27.18 32.68 16.30
C GLY A 168 -25.86 33.23 15.72
N GLU A 169 -24.71 32.81 16.27
CA GLU A 169 -23.39 33.25 15.82
C GLU A 169 -22.82 32.30 14.74
N ALA A 170 -21.55 32.42 14.36
CA ALA A 170 -20.87 31.53 13.42
C ALA A 170 -19.66 30.83 14.05
N PHE A 171 -19.47 29.55 13.75
CA PHE A 171 -18.33 28.78 14.27
C PHE A 171 -17.19 28.65 13.25
N LEU A 172 -15.95 28.64 13.75
CA LEU A 172 -14.72 28.37 13.01
C LEU A 172 -14.04 27.13 13.62
N PRO A 173 -14.03 25.96 12.97
CA PRO A 173 -13.22 24.84 13.42
C PRO A 173 -11.72 25.16 13.32
N LEU A 174 -11.00 24.92 14.41
CA LEU A 174 -9.55 25.07 14.50
C LEU A 174 -8.96 23.68 14.80
N ASP A 175 -8.59 22.94 13.76
CA ASP A 175 -8.10 21.56 13.88
C ASP A 175 -6.78 21.51 14.70
N PRO A 176 -6.74 20.79 15.84
CA PRO A 176 -5.53 20.73 16.69
C PRO A 176 -4.31 20.07 16.05
N SER A 177 -4.41 19.54 14.83
CA SER A 177 -3.27 19.07 14.06
C SER A 177 -2.55 20.15 13.24
N TRP A 178 -3.11 21.37 13.15
CA TRP A 178 -2.48 22.49 12.43
C TRP A 178 -1.29 23.10 13.22
N PRO A 179 -0.30 23.71 12.53
CA PRO A 179 0.75 24.49 13.18
C PRO A 179 0.17 25.67 13.99
N LYS A 180 0.80 25.99 15.13
CA LYS A 180 0.39 27.10 16.02
C LYS A 180 0.25 28.42 15.27
N ASP A 181 1.21 28.74 14.41
CA ASP A 181 1.23 29.96 13.60
C ASP A 181 0.06 30.00 12.59
N ARG A 182 -0.34 28.85 12.03
CA ARG A 182 -1.54 28.75 11.16
C ARG A 182 -2.82 28.96 11.97
N ILE A 183 -2.90 28.44 13.20
CA ILE A 183 -4.04 28.68 14.10
C ILE A 183 -4.14 30.17 14.44
N LEU A 184 -3.07 30.80 14.90
CA LEU A 184 -3.05 32.23 15.27
C LEU A 184 -3.34 33.14 14.08
N SER A 185 -2.75 32.90 12.91
CA SER A 185 -3.03 33.68 11.70
C SER A 185 -4.46 33.48 11.19
N THR A 186 -5.04 32.28 11.33
CA THR A 186 -6.45 32.03 11.00
C THR A 186 -7.38 32.76 11.97
N VAL A 187 -7.15 32.65 13.29
CA VAL A 187 -7.88 33.37 14.35
C VAL A 187 -7.85 34.89 14.13
N SER A 188 -6.68 35.44 13.79
CA SER A 188 -6.52 36.87 13.51
C SER A 188 -7.16 37.30 12.19
N SER A 189 -7.07 36.50 11.13
CA SER A 189 -7.68 36.81 9.82
C SER A 189 -9.21 36.68 9.83
N ALA A 190 -9.73 35.83 10.71
CA ALA A 190 -11.15 35.59 10.93
C ALA A 190 -11.80 36.55 11.93
N ASP A 191 -11.03 37.42 12.59
CA ASP A 191 -11.56 38.40 13.56
C ASP A 191 -12.39 37.71 14.66
N CYS A 192 -11.83 36.64 15.24
CA CYS A 192 -12.53 35.79 16.22
C CYS A 192 -12.76 36.52 17.54
N GLU A 193 -14.00 36.49 18.03
CA GLU A 193 -14.41 37.08 19.32
C GLU A 193 -13.94 36.23 20.52
N LEU A 194 -13.95 34.89 20.36
CA LEU A 194 -13.74 33.92 21.42
C LEU A 194 -13.21 32.60 20.85
N ILE A 195 -12.40 31.86 21.60
CA ILE A 195 -12.04 30.46 21.30
C ILE A 195 -12.58 29.52 22.39
N ILE A 196 -13.34 28.51 21.99
CA ILE A 196 -13.85 27.44 22.85
C ILE A 196 -12.86 26.26 22.83
N THR A 197 -12.53 25.73 24.01
CA THR A 197 -11.60 24.60 24.22
C THR A 197 -12.17 23.61 25.23
N SER A 198 -11.73 22.34 25.20
CA SER A 198 -12.10 21.32 26.21
C SER A 198 -10.91 20.91 27.09
N GLU A 199 -11.18 20.60 28.36
CA GLU A 199 -10.24 20.00 29.33
C GLU A 199 -10.23 18.45 29.31
N SER A 200 -10.84 17.83 28.29
CA SER A 200 -11.17 16.40 28.27
C SER A 200 -10.02 15.42 28.57
N SER A 201 -10.35 14.40 29.38
CA SER A 201 -9.43 13.30 29.72
C SER A 201 -9.24 12.28 28.59
N TYR A 202 -9.94 12.43 27.46
CA TYR A 202 -10.11 11.39 26.45
C TYR A 202 -8.97 11.32 25.43
N GLY A 203 -8.03 12.28 25.48
CA GLY A 203 -6.81 12.32 24.66
C GLY A 203 -5.49 12.12 25.44
N LYS A 204 -5.48 11.35 26.54
CA LYS A 204 -4.33 11.17 27.47
C LYS A 204 -2.97 10.80 26.84
N GLY A 205 -2.94 10.26 25.61
CA GLY A 205 -1.70 10.01 24.88
C GLY A 205 -1.01 11.27 24.31
N SER A 206 -1.77 12.34 24.05
CA SER A 206 -1.27 13.59 23.42
C SER A 206 -1.45 14.83 24.31
N LEU A 207 -2.49 14.86 25.15
CA LEU A 207 -2.81 15.97 26.06
C LEU A 207 -2.15 15.87 27.46
N SER A 208 -1.19 14.96 27.63
CA SER A 208 -0.41 14.82 28.88
C SER A 208 0.39 16.09 29.25
N ASN A 209 0.65 16.98 28.28
CA ASN A 209 1.12 18.34 28.54
C ASN A 209 -0.06 19.28 28.86
N LEU A 210 -0.59 19.23 30.08
CA LEU A 210 -1.65 20.15 30.54
C LEU A 210 -1.20 21.65 30.52
N GLY A 211 0.11 21.92 30.45
CA GLY A 211 0.67 23.26 30.20
C GLY A 211 0.68 23.72 28.73
N ASN A 212 0.24 22.90 27.76
CA ASN A 212 0.35 23.19 26.32
C ASN A 212 -0.89 23.89 25.72
N LEU A 213 -1.74 24.48 26.56
CA LEU A 213 -2.78 25.45 26.14
C LEU A 213 -2.46 26.89 26.54
N ASN A 214 -1.47 27.12 27.41
CA ASN A 214 -1.11 28.47 27.86
C ASN A 214 -0.73 29.39 26.69
N TRP A 215 0.03 28.88 25.71
CA TRP A 215 0.40 29.65 24.51
C TRP A 215 -0.82 30.21 23.75
N LEU A 216 -1.98 29.53 23.78
CA LEU A 216 -3.17 30.03 23.11
C LEU A 216 -3.77 31.22 23.89
N VAL A 217 -3.67 31.22 25.22
CA VAL A 217 -4.06 32.36 26.08
C VAL A 217 -3.03 33.49 26.03
N GLU A 218 -1.75 33.17 25.82
CA GLU A 218 -0.63 34.12 25.77
C GLU A 218 -0.49 34.85 24.42
N PHE A 219 -0.79 34.17 23.31
CA PHE A 219 -0.55 34.67 21.94
C PHE A 219 -1.83 34.89 21.11
N SER A 220 -3.02 34.47 21.57
CA SER A 220 -4.29 34.85 20.92
C SER A 220 -4.63 36.32 21.17
N SER A 221 -5.19 36.99 20.17
CA SER A 221 -5.79 38.32 20.30
C SER A 221 -7.13 38.31 21.05
N CYS A 222 -7.79 37.16 21.16
CA CYS A 222 -9.12 37.02 21.78
C CYS A 222 -9.15 36.00 22.94
N PRO A 223 -10.14 36.11 23.86
CA PRO A 223 -10.25 35.23 25.02
C PRO A 223 -10.44 33.75 24.68
N VAL A 224 -10.12 32.90 25.65
CA VAL A 224 -10.31 31.44 25.58
C VAL A 224 -11.25 30.99 26.68
N LEU A 225 -12.36 30.35 26.31
CA LEU A 225 -13.29 29.69 27.23
C LEU A 225 -12.96 28.19 27.29
N ARG A 226 -12.91 27.61 28.49
CA ARG A 226 -12.85 26.15 28.68
C ARG A 226 -14.22 25.59 29.07
N PHE A 227 -14.57 24.49 28.42
CA PHE A 227 -15.81 23.74 28.61
C PHE A 227 -15.50 22.27 28.96
N SER A 228 -16.42 21.62 29.65
CA SER A 228 -16.41 20.19 29.97
C SER A 228 -17.86 19.70 29.98
N VAL A 229 -18.11 18.51 29.44
CA VAL A 229 -19.46 17.92 29.42
C VAL A 229 -19.90 17.47 30.82
N GLU A 230 -18.94 17.10 31.66
CA GLU A 230 -19.16 16.71 33.07
C GLU A 230 -19.68 17.89 33.90
N GLU A 231 -19.04 19.07 33.77
CA GLU A 231 -19.49 20.34 34.38
C GLU A 231 -20.97 20.64 34.02
N ALA A 232 -21.32 20.43 32.75
CA ALA A 232 -22.66 20.67 32.21
C ALA A 232 -23.73 19.62 32.61
N LEU A 233 -23.31 18.49 33.17
CA LEU A 233 -24.19 17.42 33.64
C LEU A 233 -24.40 17.48 35.16
N GLU A 234 -23.44 18.04 35.90
CA GLU A 234 -23.55 18.31 37.34
C GLU A 234 -24.35 19.59 37.65
N GLU A 235 -24.26 20.64 36.82
CA GLU A 235 -24.99 21.89 37.04
C GLU A 235 -26.46 21.87 36.56
N CYS A 236 -27.37 22.38 37.40
CA CYS A 236 -28.79 22.52 37.08
C CYS A 236 -29.11 23.91 36.51
N VAL A 237 -29.05 24.03 35.18
CA VAL A 237 -29.42 25.27 34.46
C VAL A 237 -30.93 25.54 34.56
N GLY A 238 -31.30 26.82 34.71
CA GLY A 238 -32.68 27.27 34.56
C GLY A 238 -33.17 27.27 33.10
N PRO A 239 -34.45 27.55 32.84
CA PRO A 239 -34.97 27.64 31.47
C PRO A 239 -34.27 28.75 30.69
N LEU A 240 -33.60 28.37 29.59
CA LEU A 240 -32.74 29.24 28.78
C LEU A 240 -33.54 30.35 28.06
N GLN A 241 -33.35 31.61 28.44
CA GLN A 241 -34.06 32.77 27.86
C GLN A 241 -33.39 33.36 26.61
N ILE A 242 -32.78 32.52 25.77
CA ILE A 242 -32.18 32.95 24.49
C ILE A 242 -33.19 32.71 23.37
N ALA A 243 -33.63 33.77 22.67
CA ALA A 243 -34.49 33.63 21.48
C ALA A 243 -33.82 32.75 20.40
N TRP A 244 -34.59 31.99 19.63
CA TRP A 244 -34.04 31.07 18.63
C TRP A 244 -33.51 31.82 17.40
N PRO A 245 -32.48 31.31 16.70
CA PRO A 245 -31.89 31.99 15.54
C PRO A 245 -32.89 32.33 14.41
N CYS A 246 -33.96 31.56 14.26
CA CYS A 246 -35.02 31.79 13.26
C CYS A 246 -36.22 32.61 13.77
N GLU A 247 -36.22 33.02 15.04
CA GLU A 247 -37.19 33.96 15.62
C GLU A 247 -36.70 35.42 15.51
N LYS A 248 -35.42 35.63 15.22
CA LYS A 248 -34.84 36.94 14.88
C LYS A 248 -35.32 37.36 13.48
N GLU A 249 -35.78 38.61 13.34
CA GLU A 249 -36.24 39.15 12.04
C GLU A 249 -35.11 39.22 11.00
N GLU A 250 -33.89 39.53 11.44
CA GLU A 250 -32.68 39.57 10.60
C GLU A 250 -31.95 38.22 10.61
N LYS A 251 -31.87 37.56 9.45
CA LYS A 251 -31.09 36.33 9.27
C LYS A 251 -29.58 36.61 9.29
N ARG A 252 -28.81 35.76 9.98
CA ARG A 252 -27.34 35.74 9.88
C ARG A 252 -26.87 35.44 8.46
N LEU A 253 -25.84 36.14 7.99
CA LEU A 253 -25.28 35.97 6.64
C LEU A 253 -24.65 34.59 6.41
N PHE A 254 -24.03 34.01 7.43
CA PHE A 254 -23.39 32.70 7.43
C PHE A 254 -23.51 32.07 8.83
N CYS A 255 -23.22 30.78 8.97
CA CYS A 255 -23.21 30.09 10.26
C CYS A 255 -21.94 29.28 10.55
N TYR A 256 -21.07 29.12 9.55
CA TYR A 256 -19.72 28.57 9.73
C TYR A 256 -18.72 29.29 8.84
N LEU A 257 -17.44 29.21 9.23
CA LEU A 257 -16.31 29.69 8.45
C LEU A 257 -15.31 28.55 8.27
N LEU A 258 -15.10 28.06 7.04
CA LEU A 258 -14.14 26.98 6.75
C LEU A 258 -13.03 27.47 5.83
N TYR A 259 -11.77 27.39 6.28
CA TYR A 259 -10.62 27.91 5.54
C TYR A 259 -10.10 26.93 4.48
N THR A 260 -10.12 27.37 3.22
CA THR A 260 -9.56 26.65 2.06
C THR A 260 -8.21 27.22 1.64
N SER A 261 -7.36 26.44 0.96
CA SER A 261 -6.14 26.97 0.34
C SER A 261 -6.47 27.97 -0.78
N GLY A 262 -5.78 29.10 -0.84
CA GLY A 262 -6.07 30.16 -1.81
C GLY A 262 -5.08 30.19 -2.97
N SER A 263 -5.56 30.37 -4.20
CA SER A 263 -4.72 30.70 -5.37
C SER A 263 -3.85 31.95 -5.16
N THR A 264 -4.31 32.88 -4.32
CA THR A 264 -3.57 34.07 -3.89
C THR A 264 -2.52 33.81 -2.79
N GLY A 265 -2.29 32.56 -2.39
CA GLY A 265 -1.31 32.16 -1.38
C GLY A 265 -1.59 32.57 0.06
N LYS A 266 -2.78 33.13 0.34
CA LYS A 266 -3.38 33.21 1.67
C LYS A 266 -4.54 32.21 1.75
N PRO A 267 -4.71 31.47 2.87
CA PRO A 267 -5.96 30.75 3.14
C PRO A 267 -7.17 31.69 3.13
N LYS A 268 -8.29 31.26 2.57
CA LYS A 268 -9.54 32.04 2.48
C LYS A 268 -10.65 31.37 3.29
N GLY A 269 -11.33 32.12 4.16
CA GLY A 269 -12.44 31.58 4.95
C GLY A 269 -13.73 31.56 4.13
N VAL A 270 -14.33 30.40 3.88
CA VAL A 270 -15.61 30.28 3.16
C VAL A 270 -16.77 30.54 4.12
N CYS A 271 -17.55 31.61 3.88
CA CYS A 271 -18.72 31.97 4.68
C CYS A 271 -19.92 31.07 4.32
N GLY A 272 -20.03 29.93 4.98
CA GLY A 272 -21.02 28.90 4.67
C GLY A 272 -22.38 29.12 5.33
N THR A 273 -23.46 28.76 4.62
CA THR A 273 -24.83 29.07 5.03
C THR A 273 -25.51 27.91 5.74
N GLU A 274 -26.38 28.23 6.69
CA GLU A 274 -27.21 27.23 7.39
C GLU A 274 -28.22 26.56 6.44
N GLN A 275 -28.70 27.31 5.45
CA GLN A 275 -29.63 26.82 4.44
C GLN A 275 -28.97 25.81 3.49
N GLY A 276 -27.69 25.97 3.15
CA GLY A 276 -26.94 25.00 2.35
C GLY A 276 -26.73 23.67 3.07
N LEU A 277 -26.36 23.71 4.36
CA LEU A 277 -26.23 22.50 5.20
C LEU A 277 -27.58 21.78 5.38
N LEU A 278 -28.64 22.51 5.72
CA LEU A 278 -29.98 21.92 5.84
C LEU A 278 -30.46 21.34 4.51
N ASN A 279 -30.16 21.98 3.38
CA ASN A 279 -30.50 21.46 2.06
C ASN A 279 -29.78 20.13 1.75
N ARG A 280 -28.47 20.04 2.01
CA ARG A 280 -27.68 18.80 1.86
C ARG A 280 -28.19 17.68 2.78
N PHE A 281 -28.53 17.99 4.03
CA PHE A 281 -29.14 17.04 4.97
C PHE A 281 -30.52 16.55 4.50
N LEU A 282 -31.44 17.47 4.18
CA LEU A 282 -32.82 17.14 3.81
C LEU A 282 -32.88 16.34 2.51
N TRP A 283 -32.08 16.69 1.51
CA TRP A 283 -31.95 15.91 0.27
C TRP A 283 -31.47 14.47 0.54
N MET A 284 -30.46 14.30 1.41
CA MET A 284 -29.97 12.96 1.76
C MET A 284 -31.01 12.17 2.56
N GLN A 285 -31.79 12.83 3.42
CA GLN A 285 -32.88 12.22 4.18
C GLN A 285 -34.11 11.89 3.31
N GLU A 286 -34.33 12.62 2.21
CA GLU A 286 -35.39 12.38 1.22
C GLU A 286 -35.09 11.12 0.38
N LEU A 287 -33.90 11.04 -0.23
CA LEU A 287 -33.55 9.94 -1.14
C LEU A 287 -32.97 8.71 -0.46
N TYR A 288 -32.24 8.90 0.64
CA TYR A 288 -31.53 7.83 1.36
C TYR A 288 -31.81 7.92 2.87
N PRO A 289 -33.09 7.86 3.31
CA PRO A 289 -33.51 8.16 4.67
C PRO A 289 -32.70 7.42 5.73
N MET A 290 -32.14 8.16 6.69
CA MET A 290 -31.62 7.61 7.93
C MET A 290 -32.79 7.13 8.78
N HIS A 291 -32.71 5.89 9.25
CA HIS A 291 -33.60 5.37 10.27
C HIS A 291 -32.97 5.59 11.64
N GLU A 292 -33.79 5.91 12.64
CA GLU A 292 -33.34 6.16 14.00
C GLU A 292 -32.42 5.04 14.53
N ASN A 293 -32.70 3.77 14.22
CA ASN A 293 -31.91 2.62 14.69
C ASN A 293 -30.53 2.46 14.00
N GLU A 294 -30.12 3.38 13.13
CA GLU A 294 -28.81 3.31 12.46
C GLU A 294 -27.67 3.87 13.33
N VAL A 295 -26.48 3.32 13.12
CA VAL A 295 -25.22 3.75 13.75
C VAL A 295 -24.32 4.39 12.69
N LEU A 296 -23.92 5.64 12.92
CA LEU A 296 -23.07 6.46 12.06
C LEU A 296 -21.68 6.62 12.69
N LEU A 297 -20.69 7.01 11.88
CA LEU A 297 -19.29 7.15 12.29
C LEU A 297 -18.76 8.57 12.02
N PHE A 298 -18.28 9.26 13.06
CA PHE A 298 -17.59 10.55 12.94
C PHE A 298 -16.08 10.28 12.91
N LYS A 299 -15.49 10.35 11.71
CA LYS A 299 -14.08 10.02 11.45
C LYS A 299 -13.37 11.00 10.50
N THR A 300 -14.08 11.98 9.95
CA THR A 300 -13.50 13.03 9.08
C THR A 300 -12.90 14.17 9.91
N SER A 301 -11.71 14.65 9.51
CA SER A 301 -11.04 15.80 10.16
C SER A 301 -11.86 17.09 10.00
N LEU A 302 -11.78 17.95 11.01
CA LEU A 302 -12.44 19.26 11.07
C LEU A 302 -12.01 20.21 9.94
N SER A 303 -10.89 19.91 9.27
CA SER A 303 -10.39 20.63 8.09
C SER A 303 -11.25 20.43 6.83
N PHE A 304 -12.17 19.45 6.82
CA PHE A 304 -13.02 19.12 5.68
C PHE A 304 -14.50 19.42 5.98
N ILE A 305 -15.24 19.91 4.99
CA ILE A 305 -16.69 20.21 5.09
C ILE A 305 -17.53 18.99 5.50
N ASP A 306 -17.12 17.78 5.12
CA ASP A 306 -17.90 16.54 5.35
C ASP A 306 -17.96 16.09 6.80
N HIS A 307 -17.09 16.62 7.68
CA HIS A 307 -17.21 16.40 9.12
C HIS A 307 -18.57 16.91 9.66
N LEU A 308 -19.13 17.97 9.05
CA LEU A 308 -20.47 18.46 9.39
C LEU A 308 -21.54 17.45 9.00
N GLN A 309 -21.45 16.83 7.83
CA GLN A 309 -22.44 15.85 7.36
C GLN A 309 -22.44 14.59 8.24
N GLU A 310 -21.28 14.14 8.73
CA GLU A 310 -21.17 12.97 9.61
C GLU A 310 -21.96 13.15 10.92
N PHE A 311 -21.75 14.27 11.66
CA PHE A 311 -22.47 14.46 12.93
C PHE A 311 -23.86 15.11 12.78
N LEU A 312 -24.07 16.04 11.85
CA LEU A 312 -25.41 16.61 11.62
C LEU A 312 -26.38 15.53 11.11
N GLY A 313 -25.92 14.62 10.25
CA GLY A 313 -26.71 13.46 9.81
C GLY A 313 -27.26 12.67 11.00
N ALA A 314 -26.40 12.30 11.94
CA ALA A 314 -26.83 11.55 13.13
C ALA A 314 -27.68 12.38 14.09
N MET A 315 -27.28 13.62 14.40
CA MET A 315 -27.95 14.44 15.42
C MET A 315 -29.32 14.94 14.97
N LEU A 316 -29.52 15.19 13.67
CA LEU A 316 -30.81 15.59 13.10
C LEU A 316 -31.67 14.38 12.69
N GLY A 317 -31.05 13.26 12.29
CA GLY A 317 -31.73 11.98 12.02
C GLY A 317 -32.06 11.15 13.27
N ALA A 318 -31.73 11.66 14.46
CA ALA A 318 -31.85 10.97 15.75
C ALA A 318 -31.14 9.59 15.82
N CYS A 319 -30.06 9.40 15.06
CA CYS A 319 -29.25 8.18 15.03
C CYS A 319 -28.15 8.18 16.11
N THR A 320 -27.56 7.01 16.36
CA THR A 320 -26.37 6.89 17.22
C THR A 320 -25.13 7.29 16.42
N LEU A 321 -24.25 8.13 16.98
CA LEU A 321 -22.97 8.50 16.39
C LEU A 321 -21.79 7.93 17.20
N VAL A 322 -20.93 7.14 16.56
CA VAL A 322 -19.67 6.66 17.15
C VAL A 322 -18.54 7.62 16.79
N ILE A 323 -17.77 8.04 17.78
CA ILE A 323 -16.58 8.88 17.62
C ILE A 323 -15.35 8.09 18.07
N PRO A 324 -14.53 7.54 17.13
CA PRO A 324 -13.28 6.88 17.44
C PRO A 324 -12.25 7.84 18.06
N PRO A 325 -11.22 7.32 18.76
CA PRO A 325 -10.07 8.13 19.14
C PRO A 325 -9.35 8.64 17.88
N PHE A 326 -9.37 9.95 17.61
CA PHE A 326 -8.74 10.50 16.40
C PHE A 326 -7.22 10.31 16.35
N SER A 327 -6.56 10.10 17.49
CA SER A 327 -5.17 9.60 17.51
C SER A 327 -5.08 8.19 16.95
N GLN A 328 -5.99 7.27 17.32
CA GLN A 328 -6.03 5.91 16.76
C GLN A 328 -6.36 5.93 15.27
N LEU A 329 -7.22 6.82 14.76
CA LEU A 329 -7.47 6.94 13.32
C LEU A 329 -6.27 7.53 12.54
N LYS A 330 -5.54 8.47 13.15
CA LYS A 330 -4.32 9.06 12.58
C LYS A 330 -3.12 8.13 12.69
N GLU A 331 -3.13 7.20 13.63
CA GLU A 331 -2.11 6.19 13.80
C GLU A 331 -2.41 4.94 12.95
N ASP A 332 -3.57 4.35 13.19
CA ASP A 332 -4.25 3.23 12.54
C ASP A 332 -5.31 3.54 11.43
N PRO A 333 -4.99 3.77 10.15
CA PRO A 333 -6.01 3.90 9.10
C PRO A 333 -6.89 2.64 8.92
N PHE A 334 -6.35 1.43 9.09
CA PHE A 334 -7.11 0.18 9.00
C PHE A 334 -8.07 -0.01 10.17
N SER A 335 -7.82 0.58 11.35
CA SER A 335 -8.74 0.54 12.50
C SER A 335 -10.17 0.99 12.17
N ILE A 336 -10.37 1.83 11.13
CA ILE A 336 -11.70 2.17 10.60
C ILE A 336 -12.53 0.91 10.28
N VAL A 337 -11.90 -0.14 9.74
CA VAL A 337 -12.54 -1.44 9.44
C VAL A 337 -12.99 -2.13 10.73
N ASN A 338 -12.16 -2.08 11.78
CA ASN A 338 -12.50 -2.61 13.10
C ASN A 338 -13.67 -1.83 13.74
N PHE A 339 -13.71 -0.49 13.60
CA PHE A 339 -14.85 0.32 14.07
C PHE A 339 -16.14 0.01 13.29
N ILE A 340 -16.07 -0.16 11.97
CA ILE A 340 -17.24 -0.54 11.14
C ILE A 340 -17.79 -1.91 11.54
N GLN A 341 -16.92 -2.88 11.80
CA GLN A 341 -17.32 -4.21 12.27
C GLN A 341 -17.90 -4.17 13.69
N ALA A 342 -17.16 -3.62 14.66
CA ALA A 342 -17.51 -3.65 16.08
C ALA A 342 -18.84 -2.94 16.37
N TYR A 343 -19.01 -1.71 15.90
CA TYR A 343 -20.22 -0.92 16.16
C TYR A 343 -21.32 -1.14 15.11
N CYS A 344 -21.13 -2.08 14.18
CA CYS A 344 -22.06 -2.38 13.07
C CYS A 344 -22.48 -1.11 12.29
N ILE A 345 -21.51 -0.24 11.96
CA ILE A 345 -21.73 1.05 11.32
C ILE A 345 -22.50 0.89 10.01
N ASN A 346 -23.61 1.62 9.88
CA ASN A 346 -24.50 1.53 8.73
C ASN A 346 -24.16 2.51 7.60
N ARG A 347 -23.45 3.60 7.91
CA ARG A 347 -23.08 4.64 6.93
C ARG A 347 -21.64 5.08 7.09
N LEU A 348 -20.92 5.14 5.97
CA LEU A 348 -19.56 5.66 5.89
C LEU A 348 -19.51 6.74 4.81
N ILE A 349 -19.05 7.94 5.17
CA ILE A 349 -18.58 8.94 4.21
C ILE A 349 -17.07 8.76 4.09
N ALA A 350 -16.50 8.78 2.90
CA ALA A 350 -15.06 8.60 2.67
C ALA A 350 -14.59 9.34 1.42
N VAL A 351 -13.27 9.41 1.25
CA VAL A 351 -12.64 9.79 -0.02
C VAL A 351 -12.14 8.52 -0.74
N PRO A 352 -12.16 8.45 -2.08
CA PRO A 352 -11.66 7.32 -2.87
C PRO A 352 -10.29 6.78 -2.43
N SER A 353 -9.31 7.66 -2.15
CA SER A 353 -7.98 7.29 -1.64
C SER A 353 -8.03 6.54 -0.31
N LEU A 354 -8.89 6.95 0.63
CA LEU A 354 -9.07 6.28 1.92
C LEU A 354 -9.68 4.88 1.74
N MET A 355 -10.69 4.75 0.86
CA MET A 355 -11.27 3.42 0.57
C MET A 355 -10.27 2.48 -0.10
N ARG A 356 -9.42 2.99 -1.00
CA ARG A 356 -8.32 2.24 -1.61
C ARG A 356 -7.31 1.79 -0.54
N ALA A 357 -6.95 2.67 0.39
CA ALA A 357 -6.01 2.37 1.47
C ALA A 357 -6.52 1.27 2.41
N ILE A 358 -7.79 1.30 2.85
CA ILE A 358 -8.34 0.27 3.75
C ILE A 358 -8.81 -1.01 3.04
N LEU A 359 -8.76 -1.05 1.70
CA LEU A 359 -9.26 -2.15 0.88
C LEU A 359 -8.64 -3.53 1.20
N PRO A 360 -7.33 -3.65 1.53
CA PRO A 360 -6.74 -4.92 1.95
C PRO A 360 -7.40 -5.49 3.23
N ALA A 361 -7.74 -4.64 4.20
CA ALA A 361 -8.43 -5.05 5.41
C ALA A 361 -9.91 -5.43 5.11
N LEU A 362 -10.60 -4.69 4.23
CA LEU A 362 -11.95 -5.06 3.76
C LEU A 362 -11.99 -6.40 3.00
N ARG A 363 -10.86 -6.86 2.43
CA ARG A 363 -10.73 -8.18 1.78
C ARG A 363 -10.54 -9.33 2.78
N SER A 364 -10.20 -9.06 4.05
CA SER A 364 -10.01 -10.08 5.08
C SER A 364 -11.28 -10.91 5.33
N HIS A 365 -11.14 -12.24 5.34
CA HIS A 365 -12.24 -13.15 5.67
C HIS A 365 -12.81 -12.93 7.09
N GLN A 366 -12.02 -12.40 8.04
CA GLN A 366 -12.46 -12.12 9.41
C GLN A 366 -13.43 -10.92 9.49
N HIS A 367 -13.30 -9.94 8.58
CA HIS A 367 -14.08 -8.70 8.60
C HIS A 367 -15.23 -8.72 7.58
N LYS A 368 -15.05 -9.39 6.43
CA LYS A 368 -15.93 -9.31 5.25
C LYS A 368 -17.41 -9.56 5.55
N MET A 369 -17.75 -10.66 6.24
CA MET A 369 -19.15 -11.08 6.41
C MET A 369 -19.97 -10.15 7.31
N GLN A 370 -19.36 -9.56 8.35
CA GLN A 370 -20.09 -8.66 9.25
C GLN A 370 -20.26 -7.27 8.62
N ILE A 371 -19.25 -6.77 7.92
CA ILE A 371 -19.30 -5.47 7.23
C ILE A 371 -20.29 -5.48 6.07
N GLN A 372 -20.37 -6.57 5.31
CA GLN A 372 -21.39 -6.75 4.25
C GLN A 372 -22.84 -6.69 4.77
N ASN A 373 -23.06 -7.05 6.04
CA ASN A 373 -24.38 -7.06 6.66
C ASN A 373 -24.70 -5.75 7.43
N SER A 374 -23.69 -5.00 7.87
CA SER A 374 -23.88 -3.74 8.60
C SER A 374 -23.93 -2.50 7.69
N LEU A 375 -22.99 -2.36 6.75
CA LEU A 375 -22.79 -1.14 5.98
C LEU A 375 -23.82 -1.02 4.83
N LYS A 376 -24.81 -0.14 5.00
CA LYS A 376 -25.91 0.07 4.04
C LYS A 376 -25.61 1.13 3.00
N LEU A 377 -24.86 2.17 3.39
CA LEU A 377 -24.54 3.32 2.53
C LEU A 377 -23.04 3.66 2.61
N LEU A 378 -22.38 3.68 1.46
CA LEU A 378 -21.04 4.21 1.27
C LEU A 378 -21.13 5.47 0.40
N VAL A 379 -20.74 6.61 0.96
CA VAL A 379 -20.68 7.89 0.25
C VAL A 379 -19.22 8.20 -0.05
N LEU A 380 -18.87 8.33 -1.32
CA LEU A 380 -17.58 8.86 -1.74
C LEU A 380 -17.74 10.28 -2.23
N SER A 381 -16.90 11.19 -1.73
CA SER A 381 -16.81 12.57 -2.21
C SER A 381 -15.33 13.01 -2.21
N GLY A 382 -15.08 14.29 -2.47
CA GLY A 382 -13.76 14.92 -2.33
C GLY A 382 -12.80 14.68 -3.51
N GLU A 383 -12.74 13.49 -4.12
CA GLU A 383 -11.78 13.13 -5.18
C GLU A 383 -12.48 12.52 -6.42
N VAL A 384 -11.72 12.29 -7.50
CA VAL A 384 -12.21 11.49 -8.63
C VAL A 384 -12.34 10.03 -8.18
N PHE A 385 -13.49 9.40 -8.46
CA PHE A 385 -13.74 8.00 -8.13
C PHE A 385 -13.49 7.10 -9.37
N PRO A 386 -12.45 6.24 -9.36
CA PRO A 386 -12.12 5.39 -10.51
C PRO A 386 -13.09 4.22 -10.69
N LEU A 387 -13.33 3.84 -11.94
CA LEU A 387 -14.15 2.66 -12.30
C LEU A 387 -13.58 1.35 -11.73
N SER A 388 -12.25 1.26 -11.63
CA SER A 388 -11.53 0.14 -11.01
C SER A 388 -11.92 -0.04 -9.53
N LEU A 389 -11.77 1.02 -8.74
CA LEU A 389 -12.15 1.03 -7.32
C LEU A 389 -13.65 0.80 -7.12
N TRP A 390 -14.51 1.33 -7.99
CA TRP A 390 -15.95 1.03 -7.96
C TRP A 390 -16.24 -0.46 -8.15
N GLY A 391 -15.60 -1.11 -9.12
CA GLY A 391 -15.77 -2.54 -9.39
C GLY A 391 -15.33 -3.39 -8.20
N GLU A 392 -14.19 -3.07 -7.59
CA GLU A 392 -13.69 -3.77 -6.41
C GLU A 392 -14.59 -3.57 -5.18
N LEU A 393 -15.04 -2.33 -4.92
CA LEU A 393 -15.96 -2.04 -3.81
C LEU A 393 -17.33 -2.70 -4.01
N SER A 394 -17.90 -2.68 -5.21
CA SER A 394 -19.20 -3.30 -5.51
C SER A 394 -19.17 -4.82 -5.37
N ASN A 395 -18.06 -5.46 -5.75
CA ASN A 395 -17.84 -6.91 -5.57
C ASN A 395 -17.60 -7.28 -4.09
N LEU A 396 -17.01 -6.39 -3.29
CA LEU A 396 -16.79 -6.62 -1.86
C LEU A 396 -18.02 -6.28 -1.00
N LEU A 397 -18.87 -5.34 -1.44
CA LEU A 397 -19.99 -4.79 -0.67
C LEU A 397 -21.31 -4.82 -1.47
N PRO A 398 -21.77 -5.99 -1.97
CA PRO A 398 -22.90 -6.07 -2.91
C PRO A 398 -24.26 -5.68 -2.31
N GLY A 399 -24.39 -5.64 -0.98
CA GLY A 399 -25.58 -5.14 -0.28
C GLY A 399 -25.55 -3.62 0.00
N THR A 400 -24.39 -2.97 -0.18
CA THR A 400 -24.18 -1.56 0.14
C THR A 400 -24.54 -0.67 -1.04
N THR A 401 -25.31 0.38 -0.79
CA THR A 401 -25.51 1.45 -1.79
C THR A 401 -24.27 2.32 -1.84
N ILE A 402 -23.63 2.45 -3.02
CA ILE A 402 -22.46 3.31 -3.22
C ILE A 402 -22.87 4.56 -3.97
N LEU A 403 -22.62 5.73 -3.40
CA LEU A 403 -22.86 7.04 -4.03
C LEU A 403 -21.53 7.73 -4.33
N ASN A 404 -21.46 8.37 -5.50
CA ASN A 404 -20.42 9.35 -5.82
C ASN A 404 -21.04 10.75 -5.70
N LEU A 405 -20.51 11.59 -4.83
CA LEU A 405 -20.95 12.97 -4.64
C LEU A 405 -19.85 13.93 -5.07
N TYR A 406 -20.24 15.14 -5.49
CA TYR A 406 -19.29 16.16 -5.93
C TYR A 406 -19.71 17.56 -5.46
N GLY A 407 -18.70 18.31 -5.05
CA GLY A 407 -18.77 19.75 -4.86
C GLY A 407 -17.48 20.29 -4.23
N SER A 408 -17.64 21.34 -3.43
CA SER A 408 -16.58 22.08 -2.73
C SER A 408 -17.12 22.76 -1.48
N THR A 409 -16.23 23.28 -0.62
CA THR A 409 -16.60 24.02 0.59
C THR A 409 -17.52 25.21 0.27
N GLU A 410 -17.29 25.86 -0.87
CA GLU A 410 -18.06 26.99 -1.41
C GLU A 410 -19.50 26.65 -1.82
N VAL A 411 -19.84 25.36 -1.92
CA VAL A 411 -21.20 24.85 -2.20
C VAL A 411 -21.70 23.92 -1.09
N SER A 412 -21.33 24.22 0.17
CA SER A 412 -21.74 23.47 1.38
C SER A 412 -21.40 21.97 1.39
N GLY A 413 -20.40 21.57 0.60
CA GLY A 413 -19.95 20.18 0.47
C GLY A 413 -20.28 19.62 -0.89
N ASP A 414 -21.44 18.96 -1.02
CA ASP A 414 -21.90 18.38 -2.27
C ASP A 414 -23.00 19.21 -2.93
N CYS A 415 -22.96 19.28 -4.26
CA CYS A 415 -23.96 19.93 -5.11
C CYS A 415 -24.53 18.99 -6.19
N THR A 416 -23.84 17.89 -6.53
CA THR A 416 -24.35 16.82 -7.40
C THR A 416 -24.15 15.43 -6.77
N TYR A 417 -24.93 14.45 -7.23
CA TYR A 417 -24.85 13.07 -6.81
C TYR A 417 -25.04 12.08 -7.97
N PHE A 418 -24.43 10.91 -7.83
CA PHE A 418 -24.62 9.76 -8.69
C PHE A 418 -24.79 8.47 -7.86
N ASP A 419 -25.91 7.75 -8.04
CA ASP A 419 -26.10 6.41 -7.48
C ASP A 419 -25.40 5.38 -8.38
N CYS A 420 -24.38 4.71 -7.85
CA CYS A 420 -23.53 3.83 -8.65
C CYS A 420 -24.24 2.55 -9.12
N LYS A 421 -25.46 2.25 -8.63
CA LYS A 421 -26.32 1.20 -9.21
C LYS A 421 -26.71 1.48 -10.66
N ARG A 422 -26.67 2.75 -11.09
CA ARG A 422 -26.94 3.18 -12.47
C ARG A 422 -25.75 2.95 -13.40
N LEU A 423 -24.54 2.74 -12.86
CA LEU A 423 -23.31 2.70 -13.65
C LEU A 423 -23.22 1.55 -14.67
N PRO A 424 -23.65 0.30 -14.37
CA PRO A 424 -23.59 -0.79 -15.35
C PRO A 424 -24.34 -0.47 -16.65
N LEU A 425 -25.55 0.10 -16.54
CA LEU A 425 -26.39 0.47 -17.68
C LEU A 425 -25.80 1.63 -18.52
N ILE A 426 -25.01 2.52 -17.90
CA ILE A 426 -24.30 3.57 -18.63
C ILE A 426 -23.08 2.97 -19.35
N LEU A 427 -22.32 2.08 -18.69
CA LEU A 427 -21.16 1.40 -19.30
C LEU A 427 -21.52 0.45 -20.46
N GLU A 428 -22.79 0.03 -20.59
CA GLU A 428 -23.31 -0.67 -21.77
C GLU A 428 -23.44 0.24 -23.01
N THR A 429 -23.48 1.56 -22.84
CA THR A 429 -23.81 2.53 -23.91
C THR A 429 -22.79 3.65 -24.11
N GLU A 430 -22.02 4.03 -23.09
CA GLU A 430 -21.01 5.10 -23.14
C GLU A 430 -19.70 4.67 -22.46
N SER A 431 -18.56 4.95 -23.10
CA SER A 431 -17.23 4.67 -22.56
C SER A 431 -16.77 5.79 -21.61
N LEU A 432 -16.69 5.50 -20.32
CA LEU A 432 -16.35 6.47 -19.28
C LEU A 432 -14.88 6.39 -18.81
N THR A 433 -14.34 7.51 -18.34
CA THR A 433 -13.00 7.60 -17.72
C THR A 433 -13.03 7.45 -16.20
N SER A 434 -14.11 7.88 -15.55
CA SER A 434 -14.34 7.78 -14.10
C SER A 434 -15.81 7.48 -13.81
N VAL A 435 -16.15 7.22 -12.56
CA VAL A 435 -17.56 7.22 -12.12
C VAL A 435 -18.13 8.64 -12.31
N PRO A 436 -19.35 8.81 -12.87
CA PRO A 436 -19.99 10.10 -13.02
C PRO A 436 -20.16 10.83 -11.68
N ILE A 437 -20.12 12.17 -11.72
CA ILE A 437 -20.53 13.04 -10.61
C ILE A 437 -22.05 13.32 -10.62
N GLY A 438 -22.74 12.94 -11.71
CA GLY A 438 -24.19 12.74 -11.76
C GLY A 438 -25.00 14.02 -11.94
N VAL A 439 -26.10 14.13 -11.19
CA VAL A 439 -27.11 15.20 -11.35
C VAL A 439 -27.18 16.10 -10.10
N PRO A 440 -27.67 17.35 -10.21
CA PRO A 440 -27.81 18.23 -9.06
C PRO A 440 -28.68 17.64 -7.94
N ILE A 441 -28.32 17.95 -6.69
CA ILE A 441 -29.19 17.66 -5.53
C ILE A 441 -30.38 18.64 -5.47
N SER A 442 -31.41 18.33 -4.68
CA SER A 442 -32.60 19.18 -4.52
C SER A 442 -32.22 20.64 -4.24
N ASN A 443 -32.90 21.60 -4.89
CA ASN A 443 -32.66 23.05 -4.77
C ASN A 443 -31.24 23.56 -5.14
N CYS A 444 -30.47 22.76 -5.88
CA CYS A 444 -29.20 23.16 -6.49
C CYS A 444 -29.31 23.13 -8.02
N ASP A 445 -28.72 24.12 -8.69
CA ASP A 445 -28.68 24.23 -10.15
C ASP A 445 -27.23 24.07 -10.63
N VAL A 446 -26.98 23.25 -11.65
CA VAL A 446 -25.64 23.12 -12.26
C VAL A 446 -25.71 23.28 -13.77
N VAL A 447 -25.03 24.32 -14.26
CA VAL A 447 -24.88 24.63 -15.69
C VAL A 447 -23.42 24.43 -16.11
N LEU A 448 -23.22 24.03 -17.36
CA LEU A 448 -21.89 23.97 -17.97
C LEU A 448 -21.70 25.21 -18.85
N VAL A 449 -20.55 25.86 -18.76
CA VAL A 449 -20.23 27.07 -19.52
C VAL A 449 -18.98 26.79 -20.35
N GLY A 450 -19.16 26.66 -21.66
CA GLY A 450 -18.12 26.23 -22.61
C GLY A 450 -18.17 26.97 -23.94
N GLU A 451 -17.34 26.53 -24.88
CA GLU A 451 -17.31 27.08 -26.24
C GLU A 451 -18.51 26.57 -27.07
N THR A 452 -18.90 27.32 -28.10
CA THR A 452 -20.10 27.02 -28.92
C THR A 452 -20.04 25.66 -29.63
N ASP A 453 -18.84 25.16 -29.86
CA ASP A 453 -18.58 24.01 -30.72
C ASP A 453 -18.55 22.69 -29.91
N THR A 454 -18.57 22.78 -28.57
CA THR A 454 -18.61 21.63 -27.63
C THR A 454 -19.75 21.77 -26.60
N PRO A 455 -21.02 21.92 -27.02
CA PRO A 455 -22.15 22.35 -26.15
C PRO A 455 -22.49 21.42 -24.97
N ASN A 456 -21.92 20.21 -24.91
CA ASN A 456 -22.05 19.27 -23.80
C ASN A 456 -20.85 19.27 -22.84
N GLN A 457 -19.85 20.12 -23.03
CA GLN A 457 -18.66 20.25 -22.18
C GLN A 457 -18.47 21.71 -21.73
N GLY A 458 -17.95 21.92 -20.52
CA GLY A 458 -17.64 23.28 -20.05
C GLY A 458 -17.26 23.35 -18.57
N GLU A 459 -16.99 24.57 -18.11
CA GLU A 459 -16.78 24.88 -16.70
C GLU A 459 -18.08 24.66 -15.91
N VAL A 460 -17.98 23.97 -14.79
CA VAL A 460 -19.07 23.71 -13.85
C VAL A 460 -19.38 24.99 -13.08
N CYS A 461 -20.60 25.50 -13.26
CA CYS A 461 -21.12 26.66 -12.54
C CYS A 461 -22.34 26.26 -11.71
N VAL A 462 -22.30 26.52 -10.39
CA VAL A 462 -23.27 26.02 -9.40
C VAL A 462 -24.07 27.17 -8.81
N GLY A 463 -25.39 27.03 -8.80
CA GLY A 463 -26.35 27.97 -8.20
C GLY A 463 -27.32 27.27 -7.25
N GLY A 464 -28.20 28.04 -6.62
CA GLY A 464 -29.20 27.54 -5.68
C GLY A 464 -28.75 27.60 -4.22
N LEU A 465 -29.38 26.80 -3.36
CA LEU A 465 -29.30 26.98 -1.90
C LEU A 465 -27.97 26.55 -1.26
N CYS A 466 -27.13 25.82 -1.98
CA CYS A 466 -25.84 25.32 -1.48
C CYS A 466 -24.73 26.39 -1.43
N VAL A 467 -24.84 27.46 -2.22
CA VAL A 467 -23.76 28.44 -2.45
C VAL A 467 -23.47 29.26 -1.19
N CYS A 468 -22.18 29.48 -0.92
CA CYS A 468 -21.70 30.28 0.20
C CYS A 468 -22.02 31.79 0.05
N GLY A 469 -21.97 32.53 1.15
CA GLY A 469 -22.14 33.99 1.18
C GLY A 469 -20.94 34.79 0.69
N GLY A 470 -19.80 34.14 0.39
CA GLY A 470 -18.54 34.78 -0.02
C GLY A 470 -17.31 34.23 0.69
N TYR A 471 -16.19 34.93 0.52
CA TYR A 471 -14.94 34.66 1.21
C TYR A 471 -14.64 35.75 2.25
N PHE A 472 -14.32 35.35 3.46
CA PHE A 472 -13.81 36.21 4.52
C PHE A 472 -12.28 36.32 4.42
N SER A 473 -11.77 37.55 4.43
CA SER A 473 -10.33 37.86 4.48
C SER A 473 -10.11 39.21 5.14
N ASP A 474 -9.07 39.32 5.96
CA ASP A 474 -8.60 40.58 6.54
C ASP A 474 -9.75 41.39 7.20
N SER A 475 -10.57 40.71 8.01
CA SER A 475 -11.78 41.21 8.72
C SER A 475 -12.97 41.66 7.85
N ALA A 476 -12.94 41.45 6.53
CA ALA A 476 -14.01 41.82 5.59
C ALA A 476 -14.60 40.62 4.83
N LEU A 477 -15.87 40.75 4.41
CA LEU A 477 -16.52 39.83 3.47
C LEU A 477 -16.24 40.29 2.03
N SER A 478 -15.83 39.37 1.17
CA SER A 478 -15.57 39.59 -0.25
C SER A 478 -16.42 38.66 -1.13
N SER A 479 -16.94 39.21 -2.23
CA SER A 479 -17.74 38.45 -3.20
C SER A 479 -16.89 37.39 -3.91
N PHE A 480 -17.50 36.25 -4.23
CA PHE A 480 -16.88 35.20 -5.05
C PHE A 480 -16.95 35.54 -6.55
N ASP A 481 -16.07 34.94 -7.37
CA ASP A 481 -16.16 35.05 -8.82
C ASP A 481 -17.45 34.38 -9.30
N SER A 482 -18.34 35.19 -9.88
CA SER A 482 -19.76 34.90 -9.96
C SER A 482 -20.33 35.23 -11.33
N LEU A 483 -21.00 34.24 -11.92
CA LEU A 483 -21.65 34.37 -13.22
C LEU A 483 -23.13 34.68 -13.02
N LYS A 484 -23.61 35.80 -13.58
CA LYS A 484 -25.03 36.11 -13.66
C LYS A 484 -25.60 35.54 -14.96
N VAL A 485 -26.29 34.41 -14.88
CA VAL A 485 -26.92 33.78 -16.06
C VAL A 485 -28.38 34.17 -16.14
N HIS A 486 -28.85 34.55 -17.33
CA HIS A 486 -30.25 34.82 -17.61
C HIS A 486 -30.98 33.52 -17.93
N LYS A 487 -32.13 33.24 -17.29
CA LYS A 487 -32.88 31.99 -17.46
C LYS A 487 -33.34 31.72 -18.91
N THR A 488 -33.43 32.75 -19.74
CA THR A 488 -33.69 32.66 -21.18
C THR A 488 -32.60 31.95 -21.99
N LEU A 489 -31.39 31.76 -21.44
CA LEU A 489 -30.34 30.90 -22.03
C LEU A 489 -30.46 29.43 -21.61
N ILE A 490 -31.30 29.11 -20.63
CA ILE A 490 -31.42 27.79 -19.99
C ILE A 490 -32.77 27.12 -20.33
N CYS A 491 -33.83 27.89 -20.58
CA CYS A 491 -35.16 27.37 -20.90
C CYS A 491 -35.77 27.99 -22.15
N ASN A 492 -36.27 27.15 -23.07
CA ASN A 492 -37.10 27.51 -24.22
C ASN A 492 -38.55 27.91 -23.84
N CYS A 493 -38.72 28.60 -22.70
CA CYS A 493 -40.03 28.94 -22.12
C CYS A 493 -40.21 30.46 -22.06
N LEU A 494 -41.14 30.99 -22.85
CA LEU A 494 -41.46 32.42 -22.91
C LEU A 494 -42.36 32.85 -21.74
N VAL A 495 -41.75 33.19 -20.59
CA VAL A 495 -42.42 33.92 -19.50
C VAL A 495 -41.47 35.01 -18.98
N ASP A 496 -41.95 36.24 -18.94
CA ASP A 496 -41.13 37.46 -19.04
C ASP A 496 -40.78 38.09 -17.66
N ASP A 497 -40.59 37.26 -16.63
CA ASP A 497 -40.40 37.70 -15.23
C ASP A 497 -39.45 36.77 -14.46
N CYS A 498 -38.19 36.71 -14.88
CA CYS A 498 -37.14 35.91 -14.24
C CYS A 498 -35.81 36.67 -14.18
N GLY A 499 -35.49 37.22 -12.99
CA GLY A 499 -34.23 37.90 -12.73
C GLY A 499 -32.98 37.02 -12.85
N SER A 500 -31.82 37.65 -13.03
CA SER A 500 -30.54 36.97 -13.18
C SER A 500 -30.16 36.17 -11.94
N GLN A 501 -29.96 34.86 -12.10
CA GLN A 501 -29.54 33.98 -11.01
C GLN A 501 -27.99 33.97 -10.93
N VAL A 502 -27.46 33.97 -9.71
CA VAL A 502 -26.02 34.00 -9.45
C VAL A 502 -25.50 32.58 -9.33
N TYR A 503 -24.44 32.27 -10.09
CA TYR A 503 -23.74 30.99 -10.05
C TYR A 503 -22.29 31.20 -9.58
N TYR A 504 -21.82 30.37 -8.66
CA TYR A 504 -20.42 30.22 -8.29
C TYR A 504 -19.70 29.40 -9.36
N ARG A 505 -18.57 29.90 -9.86
CA ARG A 505 -17.71 29.21 -10.83
C ARG A 505 -16.74 28.30 -10.06
N THR A 506 -16.79 26.99 -10.30
CA THR A 506 -15.97 26.06 -9.49
C THR A 506 -14.52 25.97 -9.98
N GLY A 507 -14.25 26.32 -11.24
CA GLY A 507 -12.97 26.06 -11.93
C GLY A 507 -12.76 24.60 -12.36
N ASP A 508 -13.73 23.71 -12.07
CA ASP A 508 -13.77 22.34 -12.59
C ASP A 508 -14.44 22.30 -13.96
N PHE A 509 -14.02 21.36 -14.81
CA PHE A 509 -14.66 21.08 -16.11
C PHE A 509 -15.37 19.73 -16.08
N ALA A 510 -16.52 19.65 -16.76
CA ALA A 510 -17.30 18.43 -16.86
C ALA A 510 -17.92 18.26 -18.26
N GLN A 511 -18.30 17.02 -18.58
CA GLN A 511 -19.12 16.65 -19.72
C GLN A 511 -20.50 16.20 -19.27
N ARG A 512 -21.56 16.58 -19.98
CA ARG A 512 -22.90 16.01 -19.84
C ARG A 512 -23.07 14.80 -20.77
N LEU A 513 -23.51 13.69 -20.18
CA LEU A 513 -23.82 12.42 -20.85
C LEU A 513 -25.22 12.46 -21.48
N GLN A 514 -25.56 11.51 -22.37
CA GLN A 514 -26.90 11.46 -22.97
C GLN A 514 -28.02 11.21 -21.94
N CYS A 515 -27.70 10.52 -20.84
CA CYS A 515 -28.60 10.33 -19.70
C CYS A 515 -28.76 11.56 -18.79
N GLY A 516 -28.08 12.68 -19.10
CA GLY A 516 -28.17 13.95 -18.37
C GLY A 516 -27.18 14.09 -17.20
N ASP A 517 -26.58 12.99 -16.74
CA ASP A 517 -25.51 12.96 -15.75
C ASP A 517 -24.27 13.73 -16.21
N LEU A 518 -23.48 14.20 -15.24
CA LEU A 518 -22.21 14.88 -15.45
C LEU A 518 -21.03 13.93 -15.14
N VAL A 519 -19.98 13.98 -15.97
CA VAL A 519 -18.69 13.32 -15.74
C VAL A 519 -17.61 14.39 -15.62
N PHE A 520 -16.76 14.27 -14.60
CA PHE A 520 -15.66 15.19 -14.33
C PHE A 520 -14.52 15.01 -15.34
N LEU A 521 -14.00 16.11 -15.89
CA LEU A 521 -12.91 16.11 -16.88
C LEU A 521 -11.57 16.61 -16.32
N GLY A 522 -11.58 17.46 -15.29
CA GLY A 522 -10.37 18.08 -14.73
C GLY A 522 -10.61 19.49 -14.21
N ARG A 523 -9.53 20.27 -14.06
CA ARG A 523 -9.55 21.70 -13.73
C ARG A 523 -8.72 22.51 -14.72
N ALA A 524 -9.12 23.75 -14.95
CA ALA A 524 -8.32 24.70 -15.75
C ALA A 524 -7.37 25.56 -14.90
N ASP A 525 -7.57 25.61 -13.58
CA ASP A 525 -6.64 26.25 -12.65
C ASP A 525 -5.62 25.27 -12.05
N ARG A 526 -4.59 25.81 -11.41
CA ARG A 526 -3.51 25.03 -10.78
C ARG A 526 -3.83 24.65 -9.33
N SER A 527 -5.06 24.20 -9.08
CA SER A 527 -5.42 23.55 -7.83
C SER A 527 -5.74 22.07 -8.03
N ILE A 528 -5.30 21.25 -7.08
CA ILE A 528 -5.41 19.79 -7.10
C ILE A 528 -6.10 19.29 -5.83
N LYS A 529 -6.38 17.98 -5.77
CA LYS A 529 -6.97 17.31 -4.60
C LYS A 529 -6.04 16.18 -4.16
N VAL A 530 -5.38 16.33 -3.01
CA VAL A 530 -4.44 15.33 -2.45
C VAL A 530 -5.02 14.79 -1.14
N ASN A 531 -5.32 13.49 -1.09
CA ASN A 531 -6.00 12.85 0.05
C ASN A 531 -7.28 13.62 0.44
N GLY A 532 -8.08 13.98 -0.57
CA GLY A 532 -9.27 14.83 -0.49
C GLY A 532 -9.03 16.33 -0.28
N GLN A 533 -7.85 16.78 0.13
CA GLN A 533 -7.61 18.20 0.42
C GLN A 533 -7.41 18.99 -0.87
N ARG A 534 -8.25 20.01 -1.09
CA ARG A 534 -8.08 21.00 -2.16
C ARG A 534 -6.85 21.85 -1.84
N ILE A 535 -5.85 21.79 -2.72
CA ILE A 535 -4.53 22.42 -2.57
C ILE A 535 -4.26 23.26 -3.81
N ALA A 536 -4.16 24.58 -3.65
CA ALA A 536 -3.60 25.47 -4.66
C ALA A 536 -2.08 25.34 -4.68
N LEU A 537 -1.51 24.94 -5.83
CA LEU A 537 -0.04 24.85 -5.99
C LEU A 537 0.65 26.20 -5.79
N GLU A 538 -0.09 27.29 -6.01
CA GLU A 538 0.35 28.67 -5.84
C GLU A 538 0.52 29.06 -4.36
N GLU A 539 -0.22 28.47 -3.40
CA GLU A 539 0.04 28.65 -1.95
C GLU A 539 1.36 27.99 -1.54
N ILE A 540 1.69 26.86 -2.15
CA ILE A 540 2.97 26.15 -1.94
C ILE A 540 4.11 27.01 -2.49
N GLU A 541 4.01 27.50 -3.73
CA GLU A 541 5.02 28.38 -4.33
C GLU A 541 5.22 29.69 -3.56
N ILE A 542 4.14 30.37 -3.16
CA ILE A 542 4.22 31.62 -2.40
C ILE A 542 4.88 31.36 -1.04
N THR A 543 4.52 30.25 -0.36
CA THR A 543 5.18 29.83 0.89
C THR A 543 6.68 29.59 0.68
N LEU A 544 7.07 28.90 -0.40
CA LEU A 544 8.47 28.66 -0.78
C LEU A 544 9.23 29.96 -1.07
N ARG A 545 8.62 30.91 -1.79
CA ARG A 545 9.18 32.26 -2.06
C ARG A 545 9.43 33.06 -0.77
N THR A 546 8.77 32.74 0.36
CA THR A 546 9.10 33.37 1.66
C THR A 546 10.38 32.87 2.32
N HIS A 547 10.99 31.78 1.84
CA HIS A 547 12.21 31.23 2.45
C HIS A 547 13.44 32.12 2.18
N PRO A 548 14.31 32.41 3.18
CA PRO A 548 15.43 33.35 3.02
C PRO A 548 16.34 33.10 1.82
N ASP A 549 16.70 31.86 1.51
CA ASP A 549 17.59 31.52 0.38
C ASP A 549 16.90 31.35 -0.99
N VAL A 550 15.57 31.40 -1.07
CA VAL A 550 14.81 31.20 -2.32
C VAL A 550 14.59 32.55 -3.02
N VAL A 551 14.70 32.56 -4.36
CA VAL A 551 14.32 33.67 -5.25
C VAL A 551 12.92 33.44 -5.80
N ASP A 552 12.70 32.25 -6.38
CA ASP A 552 11.45 31.89 -7.04
C ASP A 552 11.20 30.37 -6.93
N ALA A 553 9.96 29.95 -7.12
CA ALA A 553 9.51 28.58 -7.00
C ALA A 553 8.42 28.27 -8.04
N ALA A 554 8.42 27.04 -8.56
CA ALA A 554 7.31 26.47 -9.32
C ALA A 554 6.98 25.10 -8.75
N VAL A 555 5.70 24.76 -8.64
CA VAL A 555 5.27 23.44 -8.15
C VAL A 555 4.40 22.75 -9.19
N VAL A 556 4.69 21.47 -9.47
CA VAL A 556 3.85 20.62 -10.31
C VAL A 556 3.35 19.42 -9.53
N SER A 557 2.27 18.83 -10.01
CA SER A 557 1.80 17.52 -9.57
C SER A 557 2.15 16.44 -10.60
N SER A 558 2.61 15.28 -10.13
CA SER A 558 2.84 14.09 -10.94
C SER A 558 1.97 12.93 -10.43
N GLU A 559 1.46 12.11 -11.34
CA GLU A 559 0.76 10.87 -10.99
C GLU A 559 1.78 9.73 -10.87
N GLY A 560 1.82 9.10 -9.69
CA GLY A 560 2.66 7.95 -9.42
C GLY A 560 2.10 6.65 -10.02
N PRO A 561 2.88 5.55 -10.04
CA PRO A 561 2.47 4.26 -10.62
C PRO A 561 1.21 3.61 -10.01
N GLU A 562 0.71 4.12 -8.88
CA GLU A 562 -0.44 3.61 -8.13
C GLU A 562 -1.65 4.59 -8.09
N GLU A 563 -1.73 5.52 -9.06
CA GLU A 563 -2.75 6.59 -9.12
C GLU A 563 -2.70 7.58 -7.92
N LEU A 564 -1.55 7.68 -7.24
CA LEU A 564 -1.30 8.63 -6.16
C LEU A 564 -0.70 9.94 -6.69
N LEU A 565 -1.21 11.08 -6.21
CA LEU A 565 -0.70 12.41 -6.56
C LEU A 565 0.52 12.79 -5.71
N HIS A 566 1.64 13.09 -6.37
CA HIS A 566 2.86 13.59 -5.75
C HIS A 566 3.09 15.07 -6.07
N LEU A 567 3.76 15.79 -5.16
CA LEU A 567 4.11 17.20 -5.29
C LEU A 567 5.62 17.36 -5.53
N GLU A 568 5.98 18.01 -6.64
CA GLU A 568 7.37 18.30 -7.02
C GLU A 568 7.60 19.82 -7.11
N ALA A 569 8.57 20.34 -6.36
CA ALA A 569 8.92 21.76 -6.34
C ALA A 569 10.26 22.03 -7.00
N PHE A 570 10.26 22.94 -7.98
CA PHE A 570 11.44 23.46 -8.67
C PHE A 570 11.80 24.84 -8.11
N LEU A 571 13.00 24.98 -7.54
CA LEU A 571 13.42 26.18 -6.79
C LEU A 571 14.61 26.88 -7.42
N LEU A 572 14.51 28.21 -7.51
CA LEU A 572 15.58 29.13 -7.87
C LEU A 572 16.24 29.66 -6.58
N LEU A 573 17.55 29.45 -6.40
CA LEU A 573 18.28 29.87 -5.18
C LEU A 573 18.98 31.22 -5.36
N LYS A 574 19.07 32.00 -4.27
CA LYS A 574 19.83 33.28 -4.22
C LYS A 574 21.33 33.07 -4.34
N ASP A 575 21.83 32.02 -3.69
CA ASP A 575 23.20 31.57 -3.79
C ASP A 575 23.24 30.23 -4.52
N LYS A 576 23.77 30.23 -5.74
CA LYS A 576 23.85 29.03 -6.60
C LYS A 576 24.85 27.98 -6.07
N GLN A 577 25.68 28.28 -5.07
CA GLN A 577 26.62 27.33 -4.47
C GLN A 577 26.03 26.60 -3.25
N LYS A 578 24.88 27.01 -2.71
CA LYS A 578 24.22 26.37 -1.54
C LYS A 578 23.34 25.15 -1.88
N SER A 579 23.47 24.55 -3.07
CA SER A 579 22.67 23.39 -3.46
C SER A 579 23.10 22.12 -2.70
N GLY A 580 22.34 21.72 -1.68
CA GLY A 580 22.59 20.50 -0.91
C GLY A 580 21.45 20.16 0.07
N ASP A 581 21.49 18.96 0.65
CA ASP A 581 20.35 18.38 1.37
C ASP A 581 20.02 19.09 2.69
N SER A 582 21.03 19.67 3.35
CA SER A 582 20.81 20.55 4.50
C SER A 582 19.88 21.73 4.17
N LEU A 583 19.97 22.29 2.95
CA LEU A 583 19.05 23.34 2.49
C LEU A 583 17.67 22.79 2.13
N ARG A 584 17.58 21.58 1.54
CA ARG A 584 16.30 20.90 1.30
C ARG A 584 15.54 20.68 2.61
N SER A 585 16.21 20.15 3.62
CA SER A 585 15.64 19.95 4.96
C SER A 585 15.34 21.28 5.66
N SER A 586 16.14 22.33 5.50
CA SER A 586 15.81 23.68 5.99
C SER A 586 14.50 24.21 5.38
N ILE A 587 14.33 24.06 4.07
CA ILE A 587 13.14 24.50 3.34
C ILE A 587 11.92 23.67 3.76
N LYS A 588 12.01 22.33 3.85
CA LYS A 588 10.91 21.49 4.36
C LYS A 588 10.51 21.84 5.79
N ASN A 589 11.48 22.06 6.69
CA ASN A 589 11.22 22.51 8.07
C ASN A 589 10.50 23.89 8.11
N TRP A 590 10.90 24.83 7.26
CA TRP A 590 10.25 26.15 7.14
C TRP A 590 8.80 26.04 6.64
N MET A 591 8.53 25.12 5.70
CA MET A 591 7.17 24.84 5.25
C MET A 591 6.32 24.17 6.34
N ALA A 592 6.87 23.20 7.07
CA ALA A 592 6.17 22.50 8.15
C ALA A 592 5.72 23.42 9.31
N GLY A 593 6.35 24.60 9.47
CA GLY A 593 5.88 25.63 10.39
C GLY A 593 4.71 26.48 9.88
N LYS A 594 4.46 26.51 8.56
CA LYS A 594 3.53 27.45 7.90
C LYS A 594 2.32 26.79 7.23
N VAL A 595 2.52 25.63 6.63
CA VAL A 595 1.47 24.89 5.88
C VAL A 595 1.27 23.48 6.45
N PRO A 596 0.08 22.88 6.29
CA PRO A 596 -0.17 21.47 6.60
C PRO A 596 0.84 20.55 5.90
N LEU A 597 1.19 19.41 6.54
CA LEU A 597 2.22 18.49 6.03
C LEU A 597 1.96 17.98 4.61
N VAL A 598 0.70 17.80 4.22
CA VAL A 598 0.28 17.38 2.87
C VAL A 598 0.53 18.43 1.77
N MET A 599 0.79 19.69 2.15
CA MET A 599 1.21 20.76 1.23
C MET A 599 2.74 20.89 1.12
N ILE A 600 3.52 20.03 1.79
CA ILE A 600 4.98 20.00 1.66
C ILE A 600 5.33 19.13 0.44
N PRO A 601 6.10 19.65 -0.54
CA PRO A 601 6.53 18.86 -1.69
C PRO A 601 7.27 17.58 -1.29
N ASN A 602 6.93 16.45 -1.92
CA ASN A 602 7.68 15.20 -1.81
C ASN A 602 9.13 15.45 -2.26
N ARG A 603 9.29 16.04 -3.46
CA ARG A 603 10.59 16.29 -4.09
C ARG A 603 10.91 17.79 -4.19
N ILE A 604 12.18 18.14 -3.97
CA ILE A 604 12.71 19.50 -4.15
C ILE A 604 13.91 19.46 -5.11
N VAL A 605 13.71 20.03 -6.30
CA VAL A 605 14.69 20.13 -7.38
C VAL A 605 15.22 21.56 -7.45
N PHE A 606 16.53 21.75 -7.39
CA PHE A 606 17.15 23.06 -7.59
C PHE A 606 17.42 23.29 -9.08
N ILE A 607 17.07 24.48 -9.59
CA ILE A 607 17.17 24.83 -11.00
C ILE A 607 17.88 26.17 -11.20
N GLU A 608 18.51 26.36 -12.37
CA GLU A 608 19.23 27.60 -12.69
C GLU A 608 18.33 28.75 -13.18
N SER A 609 17.16 28.40 -13.69
CA SER A 609 16.20 29.22 -14.42
C SER A 609 14.89 28.44 -14.56
N LEU A 610 13.73 29.05 -14.27
CA LEU A 610 12.43 28.48 -14.64
C LEU A 610 12.28 28.47 -16.18
N PRO A 611 11.68 27.43 -16.80
CA PRO A 611 11.32 27.47 -18.20
C PRO A 611 10.17 28.46 -18.40
N ILE A 612 10.23 29.23 -19.48
CA ILE A 612 9.26 30.29 -19.78
C ILE A 612 8.67 30.04 -21.17
N SER A 613 7.34 29.99 -21.22
CA SER A 613 6.55 29.89 -22.45
C SER A 613 6.73 31.10 -23.37
N SER A 614 6.33 30.98 -24.63
CA SER A 614 6.31 32.08 -25.61
C SER A 614 5.49 33.30 -25.17
N GLY A 615 4.55 33.13 -24.23
CA GLY A 615 3.76 34.19 -23.60
C GLY A 615 4.39 34.84 -22.36
N GLY A 616 5.64 34.53 -22.01
CA GLY A 616 6.35 35.14 -20.88
C GLY A 616 5.97 34.60 -19.49
N LYS A 617 5.14 33.54 -19.42
CA LYS A 617 4.75 32.85 -18.17
C LYS A 617 5.54 31.55 -18.00
N VAL A 618 5.72 31.09 -16.76
CA VAL A 618 6.37 29.79 -16.45
C VAL A 618 5.68 28.65 -17.19
N ASP A 619 6.47 27.78 -17.81
CA ASP A 619 5.97 26.61 -18.56
C ASP A 619 5.89 25.38 -17.64
N TYR A 620 4.76 25.25 -16.95
CA TYR A 620 4.50 24.13 -16.04
C TYR A 620 4.32 22.79 -16.75
N ALA A 621 3.86 22.79 -18.01
CA ALA A 621 3.75 21.58 -18.82
C ALA A 621 5.14 21.02 -19.15
N LEU A 622 6.08 21.89 -19.51
CA LEU A 622 7.47 21.49 -19.72
C LEU A 622 8.08 20.94 -18.42
N LEU A 623 7.87 21.61 -17.28
CA LEU A 623 8.32 21.12 -15.95
C LEU A 623 7.75 19.74 -15.56
N SER A 624 6.51 19.41 -15.95
CA SER A 624 5.90 18.11 -15.65
C SER A 624 6.35 16.97 -16.58
N THR A 625 7.21 17.23 -17.58
CA THR A 625 7.68 16.19 -18.52
C THR A 625 9.09 15.66 -18.21
N SER A 626 9.30 14.38 -18.52
CA SER A 626 10.62 13.72 -18.49
C SER A 626 11.66 14.39 -19.40
N ALA A 627 11.23 15.20 -20.38
CA ALA A 627 12.12 16.01 -21.21
C ALA A 627 12.91 17.06 -20.39
N PHE A 628 12.32 17.69 -19.38
CA PHE A 628 13.03 18.66 -18.53
C PHE A 628 14.17 18.00 -17.76
N TYR A 629 13.90 16.83 -17.17
CA TYR A 629 14.88 16.00 -16.49
C TYR A 629 16.05 15.57 -17.38
N THR A 630 15.79 15.41 -18.68
CA THR A 630 16.81 15.03 -19.68
C THR A 630 17.74 16.19 -20.07
N LEU A 631 17.38 17.45 -19.76
CA LEU A 631 18.06 18.64 -20.28
C LEU A 631 19.03 19.36 -19.33
N LYS A 632 18.91 19.19 -17.99
CA LYS A 632 19.71 19.99 -17.02
C LYS A 632 20.24 19.30 -15.76
N VAL A 633 20.03 18.00 -15.54
CA VAL A 633 20.55 17.31 -14.35
C VAL A 633 21.84 16.55 -14.68
N GLN A 634 22.99 17.21 -14.49
CA GLN A 634 24.31 16.63 -14.72
C GLN A 634 25.01 16.30 -13.39
N ASP A 635 25.04 14.99 -13.08
CA ASP A 635 25.77 14.28 -12.01
C ASP A 635 25.92 14.90 -10.61
N LYS A 636 25.46 14.13 -9.61
CA LYS A 636 26.34 13.75 -8.48
C LYS A 636 25.92 12.44 -7.83
N ILE A 637 26.69 11.39 -8.08
CA ILE A 637 26.61 10.11 -7.37
C ILE A 637 27.40 10.23 -6.07
N CYS A 638 26.79 9.89 -4.94
CA CYS A 638 27.50 9.69 -3.68
C CYS A 638 27.50 8.18 -3.32
N ASN A 639 28.69 7.63 -3.11
CA ASN A 639 28.85 6.25 -2.62
C ASN A 639 28.69 6.21 -1.10
N ALA A 640 28.06 5.14 -0.58
CA ALA A 640 28.20 4.69 0.80
C ALA A 640 27.97 3.17 0.85
N ASP A 641 28.72 2.47 1.70
CA ASP A 641 28.77 1.01 1.75
C ASP A 641 28.14 0.41 3.02
N ILE A 642 27.62 -0.81 2.86
CA ILE A 642 27.41 -1.84 3.88
C ILE A 642 26.30 -1.62 4.95
N THR A 643 25.75 -2.76 5.36
CA THR A 643 24.53 -2.96 6.14
C THR A 643 24.58 -2.43 7.57
N ASP A 644 23.53 -1.70 7.96
CA ASP A 644 23.15 -1.47 9.36
C ASP A 644 21.61 -1.41 9.44
N HIS A 645 21.02 -1.74 10.60
CA HIS A 645 19.57 -1.62 10.84
C HIS A 645 19.08 -0.18 10.58
N PHE A 646 19.97 0.79 10.81
CA PHE A 646 19.83 2.19 10.46
C PHE A 646 19.51 2.43 8.98
N HIS A 647 20.15 1.69 8.05
CA HIS A 647 19.88 1.81 6.61
C HIS A 647 18.54 1.18 6.21
N ILE A 648 18.07 0.15 6.92
CA ILE A 648 16.73 -0.42 6.70
C ILE A 648 15.65 0.59 7.13
N ILE A 649 15.84 1.25 8.27
CA ILE A 649 14.94 2.31 8.77
C ILE A 649 14.98 3.54 7.86
N LYS A 650 16.18 4.06 7.53
CA LYS A 650 16.36 5.13 6.54
C LYS A 650 15.66 4.78 5.22
N LYS A 651 15.88 3.57 4.69
CA LYS A 651 15.24 3.12 3.44
C LYS A 651 13.73 3.10 3.56
N ALA A 652 13.14 2.54 4.62
CA ALA A 652 11.69 2.55 4.77
C ALA A 652 11.15 3.99 4.82
N PHE A 653 11.86 4.91 5.45
CA PHE A 653 11.52 6.35 5.44
C PHE A 653 11.65 6.91 4.01
N CYS A 654 12.74 6.65 3.27
CA CYS A 654 12.91 7.07 1.87
C CYS A 654 11.78 6.56 0.97
N ASP A 655 11.48 5.26 1.04
CA ASP A 655 10.48 4.56 0.23
C ASP A 655 9.06 5.10 0.49
N ALA A 656 8.73 5.48 1.73
CA ALA A 656 7.43 6.03 2.10
C ALA A 656 7.31 7.55 1.92
N LEU A 657 8.42 8.29 1.99
CA LEU A 657 8.45 9.75 1.77
C LEU A 657 8.67 10.13 0.29
N MET A 658 9.09 9.16 -0.53
CA MET A 658 9.56 9.33 -1.91
C MET A 658 10.73 10.34 -2.01
N VAL A 659 11.74 10.18 -1.16
CA VAL A 659 12.97 11.01 -1.13
C VAL A 659 14.23 10.17 -1.38
N GLU A 660 15.29 10.83 -1.89
CA GLU A 660 16.49 10.15 -2.40
C GLU A 660 17.45 9.67 -1.26
N ASP A 661 17.52 10.38 -0.13
CA ASP A 661 18.02 9.89 1.17
C ASP A 661 17.29 10.61 2.33
N VAL A 662 17.40 10.05 3.54
CA VAL A 662 16.89 10.58 4.81
C VAL A 662 18.05 10.56 5.81
N SER A 663 18.42 11.67 6.44
CA SER A 663 19.52 11.69 7.42
C SER A 663 19.19 10.88 8.69
N GLY A 664 20.21 10.55 9.49
CA GLY A 664 20.01 9.79 10.74
C GLY A 664 19.06 10.46 11.73
N ASP A 665 19.13 11.79 11.83
CA ASP A 665 18.36 12.59 12.77
C ASP A 665 17.24 13.40 12.09
N ASP A 666 16.99 13.14 10.80
CA ASP A 666 15.85 13.69 10.08
C ASP A 666 14.55 13.12 10.62
N ASP A 667 13.60 14.02 10.86
CA ASP A 667 12.30 13.70 11.44
C ASP A 667 11.30 13.37 10.31
N PHE A 668 10.78 12.15 10.34
CA PHE A 668 9.88 11.58 9.34
C PHE A 668 8.74 12.53 8.97
N PHE A 669 8.09 13.11 9.98
CA PHE A 669 6.94 13.98 9.78
C PHE A 669 7.37 15.34 9.20
N LYS A 670 8.55 15.85 9.57
CA LYS A 670 9.10 17.10 9.01
C LYS A 670 9.59 16.97 7.56
N LEU A 671 9.95 15.76 7.12
CA LEU A 671 10.29 15.49 5.72
C LEU A 671 9.07 15.37 4.79
N GLY A 672 7.84 15.45 5.32
CA GLY A 672 6.58 15.26 4.58
C GLY A 672 5.79 14.02 4.99
N GLY A 673 6.21 13.32 6.06
CA GLY A 673 5.55 12.12 6.55
C GLY A 673 4.11 12.36 7.00
N SER A 674 3.18 11.70 6.32
CA SER A 674 1.77 11.57 6.71
C SER A 674 1.54 10.33 7.59
N SER A 675 0.32 10.20 8.13
CA SER A 675 -0.18 8.98 8.77
C SER A 675 -0.13 7.76 7.85
N ILE A 676 -0.59 7.92 6.60
CA ILE A 676 -0.64 6.85 5.59
C ILE A 676 0.78 6.33 5.30
N THR A 677 1.72 7.24 5.09
CA THR A 677 3.14 6.89 4.87
C THR A 677 3.80 6.34 6.14
N ALA A 678 3.38 6.77 7.34
CA ALA A 678 3.87 6.18 8.60
C ALA A 678 3.39 4.73 8.75
N ALA A 679 2.12 4.43 8.44
CA ALA A 679 1.60 3.07 8.39
C ALA A 679 2.35 2.22 7.35
N GLN A 680 2.70 2.78 6.19
CA GLN A 680 3.53 2.13 5.17
C GLN A 680 4.96 1.82 5.68
N VAL A 681 5.63 2.77 6.35
CA VAL A 681 6.93 2.50 7.03
C VAL A 681 6.78 1.36 8.04
N SER A 682 5.73 1.39 8.84
CA SER A 682 5.52 0.40 9.90
C SER A 682 5.21 -0.99 9.39
N TYR A 683 4.42 -1.10 8.32
CA TYR A 683 4.20 -2.33 7.58
C TYR A 683 5.52 -2.86 7.00
N ASN A 684 6.29 -2.00 6.32
CA ASN A 684 7.57 -2.35 5.70
C ASN A 684 8.66 -2.76 6.72
N LEU A 685 8.61 -2.23 7.95
CA LEU A 685 9.55 -2.55 9.03
C LEU A 685 9.04 -3.64 9.99
N GLY A 686 7.76 -4.04 9.91
CA GLY A 686 7.13 -4.97 10.85
C GLY A 686 7.03 -4.44 12.29
N ILE A 687 6.79 -3.13 12.46
CA ILE A 687 6.81 -2.45 13.77
C ILE A 687 5.49 -1.76 14.11
N ASP A 688 5.16 -1.75 15.40
CA ASP A 688 4.11 -0.89 15.98
C ASP A 688 4.36 0.58 15.61
N MET A 689 3.41 1.18 14.90
CA MET A 689 3.56 2.52 14.33
C MET A 689 3.62 3.64 15.38
N ARG A 690 3.20 3.38 16.62
CA ARG A 690 3.42 4.31 17.76
C ARG A 690 4.90 4.55 18.03
N LEU A 691 5.79 3.64 17.59
CA LEU A 691 7.23 3.84 17.65
C LEU A 691 7.71 4.96 16.70
N LEU A 692 7.08 5.19 15.55
CA LEU A 692 7.42 6.33 14.68
C LEU A 692 7.05 7.65 15.36
N TYR A 693 5.87 7.75 15.94
CA TYR A 693 5.43 8.97 16.65
C TYR A 693 6.25 9.27 17.91
N LYS A 694 6.71 8.23 18.62
CA LYS A 694 7.58 8.38 19.80
C LYS A 694 9.06 8.60 19.46
N PHE A 695 9.51 8.07 18.32
CA PHE A 695 10.91 8.06 17.88
C PHE A 695 11.04 8.45 16.39
N PRO A 696 10.68 9.68 15.99
CA PRO A 696 10.43 10.04 14.59
C PRO A 696 11.68 10.15 13.70
N THR A 697 12.88 9.79 14.17
CA THR A 697 14.11 9.84 13.35
C THR A 697 14.74 8.45 13.25
N PRO A 698 15.45 8.10 12.15
CA PRO A 698 16.09 6.80 12.03
C PRO A 698 17.02 6.43 13.20
N SER A 699 17.77 7.39 13.76
CA SER A 699 18.58 7.20 14.97
C SER A 699 17.74 6.82 16.20
N LYS A 700 16.67 7.59 16.47
CA LYS A 700 15.83 7.37 17.66
C LYS A 700 15.08 6.04 17.55
N LEU A 701 14.54 5.74 16.37
CA LEU A 701 13.79 4.51 16.13
C LEU A 701 14.71 3.29 16.20
N ARG A 702 15.91 3.36 15.60
CA ARG A 702 16.97 2.35 15.75
C ARG A 702 17.24 2.08 17.23
N ASN A 703 17.50 3.12 18.02
CA ASN A 703 17.87 2.97 19.42
C ASN A 703 16.71 2.35 20.23
N ALA A 704 15.47 2.79 20.02
CA ALA A 704 14.28 2.21 20.66
C ALA A 704 14.03 0.73 20.30
N LEU A 705 14.36 0.33 19.06
CA LEU A 705 14.27 -1.06 18.60
C LEU A 705 15.43 -1.93 19.12
N LEU A 706 16.57 -1.34 19.44
CA LEU A 706 17.69 -2.01 20.10
C LEU A 706 17.45 -2.18 21.60
N ASP A 707 16.97 -1.14 22.30
CA ASP A 707 16.60 -1.20 23.73
C ASP A 707 15.50 -2.25 23.99
N LYS A 708 14.56 -2.43 23.04
CA LYS A 708 13.54 -3.49 23.09
C LYS A 708 14.09 -4.93 23.05
N LYS A 709 15.40 -5.15 22.84
CA LYS A 709 16.03 -6.48 23.00
C LYS A 709 16.46 -6.81 24.44
N ALA A 710 16.25 -5.89 25.40
CA ALA A 710 16.24 -6.24 26.83
C ALA A 710 14.83 -6.69 27.27
N PRO A 711 14.68 -7.81 27.99
CA PRO A 711 13.36 -8.36 28.32
C PRO A 711 12.64 -7.52 29.39
N TYR A 712 11.52 -6.92 29.00
CA TYR A 712 10.60 -6.26 29.92
C TYR A 712 9.90 -7.33 30.78
N LYS A 713 10.36 -7.53 32.03
CA LYS A 713 9.70 -8.43 32.98
C LYS A 713 8.43 -7.77 33.53
N ASP A 714 7.28 -8.37 33.26
CA ASP A 714 6.07 -8.07 34.02
C ASP A 714 6.30 -8.35 35.51
N VAL A 715 5.79 -7.44 36.34
CA VAL A 715 5.72 -7.62 37.79
C VAL A 715 4.59 -8.60 38.08
N LYS A 716 4.94 -9.83 38.45
CA LYS A 716 4.02 -10.75 39.15
C LYS A 716 4.52 -11.01 40.56
N THR A 717 3.54 -10.99 41.47
CA THR A 717 3.69 -11.07 42.92
C THR A 717 4.27 -12.40 43.40
N ASP A 718 4.79 -12.39 44.63
CA ASP A 718 5.40 -13.53 45.32
C ASP A 718 4.72 -14.89 45.13
N THR A 719 5.54 -15.93 44.99
CA THR A 719 5.69 -16.89 46.11
C THR A 719 7.00 -17.67 46.06
N SER A 720 7.44 -18.10 47.24
CA SER A 720 8.72 -18.78 47.51
C SER A 720 8.77 -20.21 46.95
N TRP A 721 9.92 -20.82 46.64
CA TRP A 721 10.96 -21.17 47.62
C TRP A 721 12.42 -21.19 47.10
N LYS A 722 13.32 -21.33 48.08
CA LYS A 722 14.79 -21.49 47.96
C LYS A 722 15.11 -22.88 47.34
N SER A 723 16.33 -23.22 46.91
CA SER A 723 17.61 -22.91 47.56
C SER A 723 18.84 -23.34 46.75
N ASN A 724 20.00 -22.76 47.12
CA ASN A 724 21.35 -23.36 47.08
C ASN A 724 22.01 -23.63 45.70
N LEU A 725 23.32 -23.44 45.50
CA LEU A 725 24.42 -22.84 46.28
C LEU A 725 25.57 -22.43 45.32
N LYS A 726 26.36 -21.39 45.69
CA LYS A 726 27.84 -21.20 45.60
C LYS A 726 28.68 -21.91 44.49
N GLU A 727 29.79 -21.36 43.95
CA GLU A 727 30.50 -20.06 44.03
C GLU A 727 31.71 -20.03 43.06
N HIS A 728 32.12 -18.84 42.55
CA HIS A 728 33.48 -18.49 42.03
C HIS A 728 34.04 -19.31 40.81
N SER A 729 35.07 -18.92 40.04
CA SER A 729 35.89 -17.70 39.81
C SER A 729 36.49 -17.79 38.38
N TRP A 730 36.42 -16.80 37.48
CA TRP A 730 37.25 -15.58 37.33
C TRP A 730 38.60 -15.75 36.58
N SER A 731 38.78 -14.96 35.50
CA SER A 731 40.02 -14.38 34.90
C SER A 731 41.02 -15.20 34.03
N MET A 732 41.10 -14.80 32.75
CA MET A 732 42.28 -14.37 31.94
C MET A 732 43.64 -15.11 32.05
N SER A 733 44.35 -15.37 30.94
CA SER A 733 45.16 -14.33 30.25
C SER A 733 45.85 -14.79 28.92
N HIS A 734 46.64 -13.89 28.33
CA HIS A 734 47.36 -13.87 27.02
C HIS A 734 48.41 -15.03 26.81
N SER A 735 49.18 -15.20 25.70
CA SER A 735 49.65 -14.29 24.62
C SER A 735 50.32 -15.00 23.41
N VAL A 736 50.31 -14.38 22.20
CA VAL A 736 51.45 -14.12 21.25
C VAL A 736 52.50 -15.25 21.01
N ASN A 737 52.83 -15.71 19.77
CA ASN A 737 53.71 -15.03 18.76
C ASN A 737 53.74 -15.70 17.33
N SER A 738 54.77 -15.43 16.50
CA SER A 738 54.75 -15.46 15.01
C SER A 738 55.89 -16.26 14.26
N SER A 739 55.85 -16.26 12.91
CA SER A 739 56.97 -16.43 11.91
C SER A 739 57.29 -17.84 11.30
N ILE A 740 57.91 -18.09 10.11
CA ILE A 740 58.03 -17.43 8.76
C ILE A 740 58.70 -18.38 7.68
N SER A 741 58.25 -18.36 6.40
CA SER A 741 58.94 -18.84 5.14
C SER A 741 59.23 -20.36 4.93
N LYS A 742 59.63 -20.95 3.77
CA LYS A 742 59.96 -20.52 2.36
C LYS A 742 59.91 -21.72 1.36
N ALA A 743 60.04 -21.54 0.03
CA ALA A 743 59.94 -22.61 -1.02
C ALA A 743 60.77 -22.38 -2.33
N GLN A 744 60.89 -23.42 -3.22
CA GLN A 744 61.32 -23.50 -4.67
C GLN A 744 61.62 -25.00 -5.09
N LYS A 745 61.85 -25.55 -6.32
CA LYS A 745 62.00 -25.10 -7.76
C LYS A 745 62.01 -26.28 -8.81
N PHE A 746 61.51 -26.05 -10.06
CA PHE A 746 61.94 -26.57 -11.41
C PHE A 746 62.05 -28.10 -11.78
N HIS A 747 62.06 -28.61 -13.05
CA HIS A 747 62.03 -28.05 -14.46
C HIS A 747 61.62 -29.10 -15.58
N GLN A 748 61.14 -28.62 -16.78
CA GLN A 748 61.23 -29.16 -18.20
C GLN A 748 60.54 -30.52 -18.62
N MET A 749 59.73 -30.67 -19.71
CA MET A 749 59.85 -30.54 -21.22
C MET A 749 60.48 -31.77 -21.93
N ASN A 750 60.11 -32.33 -23.12
CA ASN A 750 59.12 -32.12 -24.25
C ASN A 750 58.82 -33.53 -24.93
N ASP A 751 58.15 -33.85 -26.07
CA ASP A 751 57.51 -33.23 -27.28
C ASP A 751 56.30 -34.15 -27.77
N HIS A 752 55.83 -34.57 -28.98
CA HIS A 752 55.93 -34.46 -30.49
C HIS A 752 54.71 -35.28 -31.13
N ASN A 753 54.26 -35.40 -32.41
CA ASN A 753 54.13 -34.56 -33.65
C ASN A 753 53.30 -35.27 -34.82
N VAL A 754 52.45 -34.55 -35.62
CA VAL A 754 52.03 -34.74 -37.08
C VAL A 754 51.31 -36.04 -37.60
N ALA A 755 50.45 -36.13 -38.68
CA ALA A 755 49.36 -35.29 -39.29
C ALA A 755 48.58 -35.95 -40.50
N VAL A 756 47.26 -35.64 -40.67
CA VAL A 756 46.50 -35.33 -41.94
C VAL A 756 45.98 -36.38 -43.00
N SER A 757 44.63 -36.43 -43.17
CA SER A 757 43.80 -36.65 -44.41
C SER A 757 43.44 -38.09 -44.92
N LYS A 758 42.36 -38.39 -45.71
CA LYS A 758 41.25 -37.58 -46.31
C LYS A 758 40.01 -38.42 -46.78
N HIS A 759 38.85 -37.76 -46.94
CA HIS A 759 37.66 -38.06 -47.80
C HIS A 759 36.62 -39.21 -47.53
N PHE A 760 35.44 -38.78 -47.06
CA PHE A 760 34.08 -38.94 -47.66
C PHE A 760 33.26 -40.28 -47.70
N LYS A 761 32.02 -40.13 -47.17
CA LYS A 761 30.70 -40.59 -47.69
C LYS A 761 30.04 -41.89 -47.16
N VAL A 762 29.32 -41.72 -46.04
CA VAL A 762 27.93 -42.18 -45.76
C VAL A 762 27.43 -43.49 -46.40
N ASN A 763 27.14 -44.49 -45.56
CA ASN A 763 25.81 -45.12 -45.51
C ASN A 763 25.53 -45.80 -44.15
N LEU A 764 24.27 -46.15 -43.91
CA LEU A 764 23.77 -46.82 -42.70
C LEU A 764 24.15 -48.32 -42.69
N ASP A 765 24.54 -48.86 -41.52
CA ASP A 765 23.79 -49.95 -40.85
C ASP A 765 24.44 -50.44 -39.52
N ASN A 766 23.55 -50.64 -38.53
CA ASN A 766 23.54 -51.61 -37.41
C ASN A 766 24.78 -52.00 -36.56
N HIS A 767 24.53 -51.98 -35.24
CA HIS A 767 25.01 -52.88 -34.17
C HIS A 767 26.52 -53.19 -33.99
N ILE A 768 27.11 -52.60 -32.95
CA ILE A 768 28.19 -53.21 -32.14
C ILE A 768 27.87 -53.05 -30.65
N SER A 769 28.18 -54.06 -29.84
CA SER A 769 27.98 -54.09 -28.38
C SER A 769 29.09 -53.35 -27.61
N PRO A 770 28.82 -52.77 -26.42
CA PRO A 770 29.85 -52.23 -25.56
C PRO A 770 30.65 -53.35 -24.88
N GLU A 771 31.88 -53.60 -25.35
CA GLU A 771 32.87 -54.37 -24.58
C GLU A 771 33.52 -53.50 -23.49
N ASN A 772 34.02 -54.16 -22.43
CA ASN A 772 34.47 -53.50 -21.21
C ASN A 772 35.72 -52.63 -21.43
N VAL A 773 35.64 -51.34 -21.08
CA VAL A 773 36.80 -50.48 -20.85
C VAL A 773 36.98 -50.30 -19.35
N SER A 774 38.08 -50.83 -18.81
CA SER A 774 38.46 -50.65 -17.40
C SER A 774 38.80 -49.18 -17.11
N LEU A 775 38.03 -48.52 -16.25
CA LEU A 775 38.24 -47.12 -15.88
C LEU A 775 38.65 -46.98 -14.41
N SER A 776 39.93 -46.68 -14.19
CA SER A 776 40.41 -46.16 -12.91
C SER A 776 40.06 -44.67 -12.78
N GLY A 777 39.44 -44.29 -11.66
CA GLY A 777 39.40 -42.90 -11.16
C GLY A 777 38.89 -41.81 -12.12
N GLY A 778 37.62 -41.85 -12.55
CA GLY A 778 37.04 -40.82 -13.41
C GLY A 778 35.61 -40.42 -13.06
N TYR A 779 35.43 -39.36 -12.26
CA TYR A 779 34.15 -38.64 -12.18
C TYR A 779 33.78 -38.06 -13.57
N PRO A 780 32.49 -37.82 -13.88
CA PRO A 780 32.00 -37.43 -15.23
C PRO A 780 32.38 -36.01 -15.70
N TRP A 781 33.43 -35.44 -15.11
CA TRP A 781 33.92 -34.07 -15.31
C TRP A 781 35.13 -34.01 -16.25
N SER A 782 35.72 -35.16 -16.62
CA SER A 782 36.94 -35.27 -17.45
C SER A 782 36.73 -35.95 -18.82
N SER A 783 35.57 -36.55 -19.07
CA SER A 783 35.23 -37.22 -20.34
C SER A 783 34.18 -36.46 -21.15
N VAL A 784 34.09 -36.76 -22.45
CA VAL A 784 33.53 -35.84 -23.45
C VAL A 784 31.99 -35.82 -23.45
N ILE A 785 31.42 -34.72 -22.95
CA ILE A 785 30.13 -34.20 -23.43
C ILE A 785 30.45 -33.27 -24.62
N PRO A 786 30.12 -33.63 -25.87
CA PRO A 786 30.50 -32.82 -27.04
C PRO A 786 29.51 -31.68 -27.35
N VAL A 787 28.39 -31.62 -26.62
CA VAL A 787 27.23 -30.75 -26.87
C VAL A 787 27.19 -29.62 -25.85
N SER A 788 26.81 -28.40 -26.26
CA SER A 788 26.55 -27.31 -25.30
C SER A 788 25.17 -27.48 -24.67
N CYS A 789 25.12 -27.48 -23.33
CA CYS A 789 23.88 -27.68 -22.57
C CYS A 789 23.86 -26.92 -21.25
N SER A 790 22.67 -26.69 -20.68
CA SER A 790 22.52 -26.07 -19.36
C SER A 790 21.48 -26.74 -18.49
N PHE A 791 21.71 -26.66 -17.18
CA PHE A 791 20.91 -27.25 -16.12
C PHE A 791 20.56 -26.20 -15.06
N SER A 792 19.29 -26.11 -14.70
CA SER A 792 18.77 -25.37 -13.55
C SER A 792 17.72 -26.21 -12.82
N ARG A 793 17.12 -25.65 -11.76
CA ARG A 793 15.99 -26.20 -10.95
C ARG A 793 14.69 -26.59 -11.69
N GLY A 794 14.71 -26.80 -13.01
CA GLY A 794 13.54 -27.19 -13.81
C GLY A 794 13.68 -26.98 -15.32
N ASN A 795 14.61 -26.14 -15.78
CA ASN A 795 14.84 -25.90 -17.21
C ASN A 795 16.13 -26.61 -17.69
N LYS A 796 16.03 -27.28 -18.83
CA LYS A 796 17.14 -27.98 -19.50
C LYS A 796 17.23 -27.49 -20.96
N VAL A 797 18.32 -26.81 -21.31
CA VAL A 797 18.55 -26.30 -22.67
C VAL A 797 19.66 -27.12 -23.33
N MET A 798 19.42 -27.61 -24.54
CA MET A 798 20.33 -28.45 -25.31
C MET A 798 20.46 -27.87 -26.74
N TYR A 799 21.66 -27.79 -27.30
CA TYR A 799 21.90 -27.27 -28.65
C TYR A 799 22.41 -28.35 -29.61
N GLU A 800 21.52 -28.95 -30.43
CA GLU A 800 21.78 -29.49 -31.78
C GLU A 800 20.54 -30.20 -32.35
N GLU A 801 20.19 -29.95 -33.63
CA GLU A 801 18.99 -30.52 -34.26
C GLU A 801 19.06 -32.05 -34.44
N GLU A 802 20.25 -32.60 -34.73
CA GLU A 802 20.44 -34.07 -34.89
C GLU A 802 20.21 -34.86 -33.60
N CYS A 803 20.20 -34.20 -32.43
CA CYS A 803 20.21 -34.88 -31.14
C CYS A 803 18.82 -35.29 -30.62
N ARG A 804 17.71 -34.76 -31.18
CA ARG A 804 16.35 -35.18 -30.78
C ARG A 804 16.06 -36.66 -31.09
N LEU A 805 16.74 -37.24 -32.09
CA LEU A 805 16.72 -38.69 -32.38
C LEU A 805 17.67 -39.52 -31.48
N ARG A 806 18.49 -38.88 -30.63
CA ARG A 806 19.49 -39.52 -29.75
C ARG A 806 19.18 -39.47 -28.26
N ASN A 807 17.96 -39.08 -27.85
CA ASN A 807 17.51 -39.18 -26.45
C ASN A 807 17.56 -40.62 -25.87
N ILE A 808 17.78 -41.64 -26.71
CA ILE A 808 18.01 -43.05 -26.34
C ILE A 808 19.41 -43.28 -25.71
N HIS A 809 20.36 -42.34 -25.87
CA HIS A 809 21.75 -42.46 -25.39
C HIS A 809 22.16 -41.32 -24.47
N GLN A 810 21.38 -41.08 -23.42
CA GLN A 810 21.83 -40.31 -22.26
C GLN A 810 22.98 -41.07 -21.59
N LEU A 811 24.22 -40.57 -21.74
CA LEU A 811 25.43 -41.14 -21.14
C LEU A 811 25.27 -41.21 -19.62
N THR A 812 24.91 -42.40 -19.15
CA THR A 812 24.55 -42.67 -17.77
C THR A 812 25.71 -43.39 -17.12
N TRP A 813 26.40 -42.72 -16.21
CA TRP A 813 27.57 -43.29 -15.55
C TRP A 813 27.12 -44.21 -14.41
N SER A 814 27.48 -45.48 -14.49
CA SER A 814 27.35 -46.44 -13.38
C SER A 814 28.47 -46.23 -12.36
N THR A 815 28.15 -46.18 -11.07
CA THR A 815 29.14 -46.24 -9.99
C THR A 815 28.65 -47.15 -8.87
N GLU A 816 29.53 -48.00 -8.37
CA GLU A 816 29.27 -48.85 -7.20
C GLU A 816 29.42 -48.01 -5.92
N LEU A 817 28.41 -48.06 -5.05
CA LEU A 817 28.46 -47.44 -3.71
C LEU A 817 28.31 -48.54 -2.65
N PRO A 818 29.25 -48.68 -1.68
CA PRO A 818 29.18 -49.73 -0.68
C PRO A 818 28.01 -49.50 0.30
N ARG A 819 26.90 -50.23 0.11
CA ARG A 819 25.61 -50.12 0.82
C ARG A 819 25.64 -50.17 2.36
N ASN A 820 26.80 -50.37 3.00
CA ASN A 820 26.90 -50.94 4.35
C ASN A 820 27.53 -50.05 5.45
N ARG A 821 27.59 -48.72 5.26
CA ARG A 821 27.98 -47.77 6.34
C ARG A 821 27.12 -46.51 6.34
N LYS A 822 26.44 -46.23 7.46
CA LYS A 822 25.94 -44.88 7.77
C LYS A 822 27.15 -43.96 7.94
N GLY A 823 27.28 -42.92 7.12
CA GLY A 823 28.37 -41.94 7.22
C GLY A 823 29.22 -41.73 5.97
N SER A 824 28.64 -41.79 4.76
CA SER A 824 29.28 -41.22 3.57
C SER A 824 29.38 -39.71 3.73
N SER A 825 30.55 -39.21 4.16
CA SER A 825 30.78 -37.78 4.32
C SER A 825 30.71 -37.06 2.97
N MET A 826 29.85 -36.05 2.90
CA MET A 826 29.95 -35.02 1.86
C MET A 826 31.24 -34.22 2.07
N LEU A 827 31.83 -33.75 0.97
CA LEU A 827 33.02 -32.89 0.98
C LEU A 827 32.71 -31.59 0.22
N GLU A 828 32.88 -30.45 0.88
CA GLU A 828 32.99 -29.16 0.19
C GLU A 828 34.28 -29.17 -0.65
N LEU A 829 34.14 -29.11 -1.98
CA LEU A 829 35.27 -29.05 -2.91
C LEU A 829 35.83 -27.63 -3.02
N TRP A 830 34.93 -26.65 -3.00
CA TRP A 830 35.22 -25.22 -2.98
C TRP A 830 33.95 -24.45 -2.59
N LYS A 831 34.13 -23.21 -2.13
CA LYS A 831 33.05 -22.23 -2.04
C LYS A 831 33.50 -20.84 -2.48
N VAL A 832 32.57 -20.05 -3.03
CA VAL A 832 32.81 -18.69 -3.54
C VAL A 832 32.02 -17.70 -2.69
N HIS A 833 32.72 -16.69 -2.16
CA HIS A 833 32.11 -15.60 -1.38
C HIS A 833 31.36 -14.63 -2.31
N MET A 834 30.12 -14.30 -1.95
CA MET A 834 29.17 -13.52 -2.76
C MET A 834 28.74 -12.20 -2.11
N GLU A 835 29.44 -11.76 -1.05
CA GLU A 835 29.27 -10.49 -0.31
C GLU A 835 27.93 -10.30 0.43
N SER A 836 26.93 -11.13 0.16
CA SER A 836 25.65 -11.20 0.87
C SER A 836 24.90 -12.47 0.46
N CYS A 837 23.75 -12.72 1.10
CA CYS A 837 22.95 -13.94 0.97
C CYS A 837 22.66 -14.36 -0.48
N VAL A 838 22.65 -15.67 -0.72
CA VAL A 838 22.54 -16.28 -2.05
C VAL A 838 21.27 -17.12 -2.15
N ASP A 839 20.12 -16.46 -2.31
CA ASP A 839 18.82 -17.13 -2.44
C ASP A 839 18.56 -17.67 -3.86
N ALA A 840 19.31 -17.24 -4.87
CA ALA A 840 19.15 -17.66 -6.27
C ALA A 840 19.73 -19.06 -6.54
N SER A 841 18.97 -19.93 -7.24
CA SER A 841 19.49 -21.24 -7.68
C SER A 841 20.60 -21.08 -8.73
N PRO A 842 21.64 -21.95 -8.69
CA PRO A 842 22.64 -22.03 -9.74
C PRO A 842 22.04 -22.32 -11.13
N LEU A 843 22.64 -21.73 -12.15
CA LEU A 843 22.57 -22.21 -13.54
C LEU A 843 23.92 -22.81 -13.91
N ILE A 844 23.98 -24.11 -14.18
CA ILE A 844 25.19 -24.78 -14.68
C ILE A 844 25.14 -24.84 -16.20
N VAL A 845 26.24 -24.50 -16.88
CA VAL A 845 26.34 -24.51 -18.34
C VAL A 845 27.62 -25.22 -18.78
N PHE A 846 27.47 -26.29 -19.57
CA PHE A 846 28.56 -26.96 -20.26
C PHE A 846 28.73 -26.33 -21.64
N LYS A 847 29.97 -25.98 -22.01
CA LYS A 847 30.28 -25.37 -23.31
C LYS A 847 31.62 -25.90 -23.81
N GLY A 848 31.57 -27.00 -24.56
CA GLY A 848 32.75 -27.81 -24.86
C GLY A 848 33.26 -28.53 -23.61
N GLN A 849 34.56 -28.43 -23.32
CA GLN A 849 35.15 -29.08 -22.14
C GLN A 849 34.98 -28.28 -20.83
N ASP A 850 34.57 -27.01 -20.92
CA ASP A 850 34.42 -26.13 -19.77
C ASP A 850 33.00 -26.16 -19.19
N VAL A 851 32.93 -25.99 -17.88
CA VAL A 851 31.70 -26.00 -17.09
C VAL A 851 31.63 -24.73 -16.27
N TYR A 852 30.59 -23.95 -16.48
CA TYR A 852 30.37 -22.64 -15.87
C TYR A 852 29.17 -22.70 -14.93
N LEU A 853 29.21 -21.94 -13.84
CA LEU A 853 28.11 -21.71 -12.92
C LEU A 853 27.79 -20.22 -12.93
N PHE A 854 26.52 -19.87 -13.14
CA PHE A 854 26.02 -18.49 -13.05
C PHE A 854 25.05 -18.38 -11.88
N ILE A 855 25.25 -17.36 -11.04
CA ILE A 855 24.49 -17.17 -9.80
C ILE A 855 24.52 -15.71 -9.32
N GLY A 856 23.47 -15.31 -8.62
CA GLY A 856 23.27 -13.95 -8.11
C GLY A 856 23.20 -13.89 -6.58
N SER A 857 23.43 -12.72 -5.99
CA SER A 857 23.31 -12.50 -4.54
C SER A 857 22.61 -11.19 -4.18
N HIS A 858 22.34 -11.03 -2.87
CA HIS A 858 21.77 -9.81 -2.31
C HIS A 858 22.74 -8.61 -2.35
N ALA A 859 24.04 -8.81 -2.59
CA ALA A 859 25.03 -7.73 -2.79
C ALA A 859 24.89 -7.01 -4.15
N HIS A 860 23.80 -7.29 -4.88
CA HIS A 860 23.57 -6.92 -6.27
C HIS A 860 24.58 -7.55 -7.26
N LYS A 861 25.29 -8.60 -6.82
CA LYS A 861 26.34 -9.26 -7.59
C LYS A 861 25.75 -10.37 -8.45
N PHE A 862 26.23 -10.50 -9.68
CA PHE A 862 26.02 -11.66 -10.54
C PHE A 862 27.36 -12.16 -11.06
N THR A 863 27.64 -13.44 -10.84
CA THR A 863 28.99 -14.02 -10.96
C THR A 863 28.99 -15.21 -11.90
N CYS A 864 29.98 -15.27 -12.78
CA CYS A 864 30.33 -16.48 -13.52
C CYS A 864 31.51 -17.16 -12.83
N VAL A 865 31.34 -18.42 -12.44
CA VAL A 865 32.33 -19.25 -11.75
C VAL A 865 32.66 -20.47 -12.63
N ASN A 866 33.92 -20.85 -12.74
CA ASN A 866 34.29 -22.13 -13.35
C ASN A 866 33.94 -23.26 -12.38
N ALA A 867 32.92 -24.05 -12.70
CA ALA A 867 32.33 -25.04 -11.79
C ALA A 867 33.28 -26.22 -11.46
N LYS A 868 34.36 -26.39 -12.24
CA LYS A 868 35.42 -27.37 -11.95
C LYS A 868 36.28 -26.95 -10.75
N SER A 869 36.54 -25.65 -10.59
CA SER A 869 37.60 -25.10 -9.72
C SER A 869 37.16 -24.07 -8.69
N GLY A 870 35.96 -23.50 -8.81
CA GLY A 870 35.50 -22.38 -7.97
C GLY A 870 36.12 -21.03 -8.36
N SER A 871 36.90 -20.95 -9.44
CA SER A 871 37.51 -19.68 -9.87
C SER A 871 36.50 -18.77 -10.58
N ILE A 872 36.34 -17.55 -10.07
CA ILE A 872 35.53 -16.50 -10.71
C ILE A 872 36.15 -16.18 -12.08
N GLN A 873 35.33 -16.27 -13.13
CA GLN A 873 35.69 -15.91 -14.50
C GLN A 873 35.41 -14.43 -14.77
N TRP A 874 34.25 -13.96 -14.31
CA TRP A 874 33.86 -12.56 -14.28
C TRP A 874 32.77 -12.34 -13.24
N GLU A 875 32.62 -11.09 -12.81
CA GLU A 875 31.55 -10.63 -11.93
C GLU A 875 31.02 -9.28 -12.43
N VAL A 876 29.72 -9.04 -12.25
CA VAL A 876 29.07 -7.78 -12.62
C VAL A 876 28.11 -7.34 -11.51
N LYS A 877 28.08 -6.05 -11.21
CA LYS A 877 27.16 -5.46 -10.22
C LYS A 877 25.94 -4.90 -10.94
N LEU A 878 24.79 -5.53 -10.73
CA LEU A 878 23.50 -5.17 -11.32
C LEU A 878 22.78 -4.11 -10.46
N GLN A 879 21.67 -3.56 -10.95
CA GLN A 879 20.91 -2.55 -10.20
C GLN A 879 19.86 -3.22 -9.31
N GLY A 880 20.28 -3.73 -8.15
CA GLY A 880 19.40 -4.38 -7.16
C GLY A 880 19.72 -5.86 -6.92
N ARG A 881 19.12 -6.45 -5.87
CA ARG A 881 19.34 -7.85 -5.48
C ARG A 881 19.06 -8.81 -6.62
N VAL A 882 19.86 -9.88 -6.71
CA VAL A 882 19.74 -10.89 -7.77
C VAL A 882 19.27 -12.21 -7.14
N GLU A 883 18.00 -12.23 -6.75
CA GLU A 883 17.27 -13.40 -6.23
C GLU A 883 16.79 -14.34 -7.36
N CYS A 884 16.79 -13.84 -8.60
CA CYS A 884 16.37 -14.57 -9.79
C CYS A 884 17.41 -15.61 -10.21
N SER A 885 16.97 -16.86 -10.42
CA SER A 885 17.80 -17.90 -11.04
C SER A 885 17.97 -17.57 -12.53
N ALA A 886 19.17 -17.76 -13.09
CA ALA A 886 19.47 -17.35 -14.46
C ALA A 886 18.97 -18.35 -15.53
N ALA A 887 18.98 -17.91 -16.78
CA ALA A 887 18.80 -18.74 -17.97
C ALA A 887 19.90 -18.43 -19.02
N ILE A 888 20.05 -19.31 -20.02
CA ILE A 888 20.96 -19.12 -21.17
C ILE A 888 20.13 -19.02 -22.46
N VAL A 889 20.40 -18.04 -23.33
CA VAL A 889 19.73 -18.00 -24.65
C VAL A 889 20.15 -19.20 -25.50
N ALA A 890 19.32 -19.61 -26.46
CA ALA A 890 19.48 -20.86 -27.21
C ALA A 890 20.84 -21.01 -27.95
N ASP A 891 21.49 -19.92 -28.35
CA ASP A 891 22.80 -19.90 -29.01
C ASP A 891 24.00 -19.74 -28.05
N PHE A 892 23.77 -19.78 -26.74
CA PHE A 892 24.79 -19.70 -25.69
C PHE A 892 25.64 -18.41 -25.75
N SER A 893 25.16 -17.35 -26.42
CA SER A 893 25.84 -16.05 -26.49
C SER A 893 25.62 -15.19 -25.23
N GLN A 894 24.44 -15.29 -24.61
CA GLN A 894 23.98 -14.40 -23.55
C GLN A 894 23.33 -15.16 -22.39
N VAL A 895 23.67 -14.75 -21.17
CA VAL A 895 23.02 -15.18 -19.93
C VAL A 895 21.94 -14.16 -19.57
N VAL A 896 20.75 -14.62 -19.19
CA VAL A 896 19.59 -13.79 -18.89
C VAL A 896 19.22 -13.92 -17.41
N VAL A 897 19.07 -12.79 -16.71
CA VAL A 897 18.76 -12.79 -15.27
C VAL A 897 17.92 -11.57 -14.87
N GLY A 898 16.93 -11.76 -14.01
CA GLY A 898 16.12 -10.69 -13.42
C GLY A 898 16.74 -10.10 -12.16
N CYS A 899 16.31 -8.89 -11.78
CA CYS A 899 16.68 -8.29 -10.50
C CYS A 899 15.51 -7.64 -9.76
N TYR A 900 15.77 -7.31 -8.49
CA TYR A 900 14.86 -6.67 -7.56
C TYR A 900 14.30 -5.32 -8.06
N LYS A 901 15.05 -4.52 -8.83
CA LYS A 901 14.54 -3.25 -9.40
C LYS A 901 13.82 -3.41 -10.75
N GLY A 902 13.33 -4.62 -11.06
CA GLY A 902 12.54 -4.87 -12.27
C GLY A 902 13.34 -4.80 -13.56
N LYS A 903 14.65 -5.10 -13.54
CA LYS A 903 15.44 -5.20 -14.76
C LYS A 903 15.74 -6.65 -15.11
N ILE A 904 15.49 -6.99 -16.37
CA ILE A 904 15.93 -8.25 -16.99
C ILE A 904 17.19 -7.92 -17.79
N TYR A 905 18.32 -8.42 -17.33
CA TYR A 905 19.63 -8.22 -17.94
C TYR A 905 19.94 -9.35 -18.91
N PHE A 906 20.53 -8.97 -20.06
CA PHE A 906 21.14 -9.90 -21.00
C PHE A 906 22.64 -9.60 -21.02
N LEU A 907 23.46 -10.57 -20.62
CA LEU A 907 24.89 -10.40 -20.34
C LEU A 907 25.72 -11.29 -21.27
N ASP A 908 26.81 -10.77 -21.85
CA ASP A 908 27.77 -11.55 -22.65
C ASP A 908 28.31 -12.72 -21.82
N PHE A 909 28.16 -13.94 -22.34
CA PHE A 909 28.52 -15.19 -21.66
C PHE A 909 29.97 -15.22 -21.14
N PHE A 910 30.92 -14.65 -21.88
CA PHE A 910 32.35 -14.71 -21.56
C PHE A 910 32.88 -13.45 -20.86
N LYS A 911 32.13 -12.33 -20.86
CA LYS A 911 32.59 -11.05 -20.31
C LYS A 911 31.75 -10.50 -19.16
N GLY A 912 30.51 -10.95 -18.99
CA GLY A 912 29.55 -10.34 -18.08
C GLY A 912 29.08 -8.93 -18.49
N SER A 913 29.52 -8.43 -19.64
CA SER A 913 29.14 -7.10 -20.13
C SER A 913 27.68 -7.09 -20.58
N ILE A 914 26.93 -6.06 -20.16
CA ILE A 914 25.51 -5.88 -20.49
C ILE A 914 25.34 -5.68 -22.00
N CYS A 915 24.67 -6.62 -22.66
CA CYS A 915 24.35 -6.58 -24.09
C CYS A 915 23.10 -5.74 -24.35
N TRP A 916 22.05 -5.92 -23.53
CA TRP A 916 20.87 -5.05 -23.43
C TRP A 916 20.11 -5.31 -22.12
N THR A 917 19.11 -4.47 -21.81
CA THR A 917 18.24 -4.63 -20.63
C THR A 917 16.79 -4.31 -20.96
N PHE A 918 15.86 -5.10 -20.43
CA PHE A 918 14.44 -4.77 -20.40
C PHE A 918 14.01 -4.33 -18.99
N GLN A 919 13.03 -3.43 -18.89
CA GLN A 919 12.49 -2.90 -17.63
C GLN A 919 11.02 -3.29 -17.48
N THR A 920 10.71 -4.03 -16.42
CA THR A 920 9.36 -4.31 -15.91
C THR A 920 8.96 -3.24 -14.89
N CYS A 921 7.68 -3.17 -14.53
CA CYS A 921 7.17 -2.13 -13.61
C CYS A 921 7.42 -2.44 -12.12
N ALA A 922 7.80 -3.68 -11.79
CA ALA A 922 8.16 -4.12 -10.44
C ALA A 922 9.17 -5.29 -10.48
N GLU A 923 9.48 -5.88 -9.32
CA GLU A 923 10.56 -6.87 -9.11
C GLU A 923 10.50 -8.08 -10.06
N VAL A 924 11.67 -8.60 -10.48
CA VAL A 924 11.77 -9.87 -11.22
C VAL A 924 12.55 -10.91 -10.40
N LYS A 925 11.83 -11.96 -9.98
CA LYS A 925 12.39 -13.15 -9.31
C LYS A 925 12.15 -14.44 -10.09
N CYS A 926 11.08 -14.48 -10.90
CA CYS A 926 10.80 -15.54 -11.87
C CYS A 926 12.05 -15.86 -12.69
N GLN A 927 12.52 -17.12 -12.63
CA GLN A 927 13.56 -17.59 -13.56
C GLN A 927 13.05 -17.40 -15.01
N PRO A 928 13.82 -16.78 -15.92
CA PRO A 928 13.44 -16.67 -17.32
C PRO A 928 13.43 -18.04 -18.00
N VAL A 929 12.57 -18.22 -19.00
CA VAL A 929 12.38 -19.49 -19.73
C VAL A 929 12.61 -19.24 -21.21
N VAL A 930 13.29 -20.17 -21.88
CA VAL A 930 13.87 -19.97 -23.22
C VAL A 930 13.05 -20.76 -24.24
N ASP A 931 12.30 -20.05 -25.08
CA ASP A 931 11.62 -20.64 -26.23
C ASP A 931 12.62 -20.76 -27.38
N ILE A 932 13.19 -21.96 -27.52
CA ILE A 932 14.23 -22.26 -28.52
C ILE A 932 13.67 -22.11 -29.94
N HIS A 933 12.44 -22.57 -30.17
CA HIS A 933 11.79 -22.56 -31.49
C HIS A 933 11.45 -21.15 -31.97
N ARG A 934 11.03 -20.26 -31.05
CA ARG A 934 10.59 -18.90 -31.38
C ARG A 934 11.63 -17.83 -31.10
N GLN A 935 12.75 -18.22 -30.48
CA GLN A 935 13.87 -17.35 -30.09
C GLN A 935 13.44 -16.25 -29.10
N LEU A 936 12.57 -16.63 -28.16
CA LEU A 936 12.00 -15.73 -27.14
C LEU A 936 12.46 -16.09 -25.73
N ILE A 937 12.48 -15.08 -24.86
CA ILE A 937 12.57 -15.27 -23.42
C ILE A 937 11.22 -14.92 -22.78
N TRP A 938 10.64 -15.89 -22.08
CA TRP A 938 9.44 -15.73 -21.28
C TRP A 938 9.83 -15.46 -19.82
N CYS A 939 9.39 -14.36 -19.24
CA CYS A 939 9.73 -13.98 -17.87
C CYS A 939 8.60 -13.23 -17.17
N GLY A 940 8.29 -13.64 -15.94
CA GLY A 940 7.26 -13.04 -15.09
C GLY A 940 7.80 -11.98 -14.13
N SER A 941 6.93 -11.08 -13.69
CA SER A 941 7.26 -9.95 -12.82
C SER A 941 6.22 -9.77 -11.70
N HIS A 942 6.58 -9.00 -10.68
CA HIS A 942 5.69 -8.62 -9.58
C HIS A 942 4.71 -7.51 -9.97
N ASP A 943 4.82 -6.97 -11.20
CA ASP A 943 3.83 -6.07 -11.80
C ASP A 943 2.59 -6.80 -12.34
N GLN A 944 2.47 -8.09 -12.02
CA GLN A 944 1.40 -9.00 -12.44
C GLN A 944 1.42 -9.42 -13.92
N PHE A 945 2.51 -9.15 -14.65
CA PHE A 945 2.64 -9.53 -16.06
C PHE A 945 3.67 -10.62 -16.34
N LEU A 946 3.36 -11.42 -17.35
CA LEU A 946 4.29 -12.26 -18.10
C LEU A 946 4.70 -11.54 -19.38
N TYR A 947 6.00 -11.46 -19.63
CA TYR A 947 6.60 -10.81 -20.80
C TYR A 947 7.22 -11.85 -21.75
N ALA A 948 7.01 -11.69 -23.05
CA ALA A 948 7.79 -12.34 -24.10
C ALA A 948 8.78 -11.33 -24.70
N LEU A 949 10.06 -11.62 -24.57
CA LEU A 949 11.15 -10.78 -25.06
C LEU A 949 11.85 -11.44 -26.24
N ASP A 950 11.87 -10.77 -27.39
CA ASP A 950 12.72 -11.14 -28.51
C ASP A 950 14.16 -10.68 -28.21
N TYR A 951 15.04 -11.64 -27.94
CA TYR A 951 16.42 -11.37 -27.55
C TYR A 951 17.33 -11.00 -28.73
N ARG A 952 16.86 -11.19 -29.97
CA ARG A 952 17.60 -10.86 -31.20
C ARG A 952 17.25 -9.44 -31.66
N ASN A 953 15.96 -9.12 -31.75
CA ASN A 953 15.46 -7.79 -32.11
C ASN A 953 15.43 -6.79 -30.93
N ARG A 954 15.69 -7.26 -29.70
CA ARG A 954 15.80 -6.44 -28.47
C ARG A 954 14.52 -5.65 -28.19
N CYS A 955 13.40 -6.36 -28.15
CA CYS A 955 12.09 -5.78 -27.87
C CYS A 955 11.22 -6.75 -27.05
N CYS A 956 10.18 -6.22 -26.41
CA CYS A 956 9.07 -7.04 -25.92
C CYS A 956 8.02 -7.12 -27.04
N ILE A 957 7.59 -8.33 -27.39
CA ILE A 957 6.63 -8.57 -28.48
C ILE A 957 5.23 -8.98 -27.98
N TYR A 958 5.12 -9.38 -26.71
CA TYR A 958 3.86 -9.79 -26.09
C TYR A 958 3.93 -9.61 -24.57
N LYS A 959 2.82 -9.17 -23.98
CA LYS A 959 2.66 -8.92 -22.53
C LYS A 959 1.27 -9.42 -22.11
N LEU A 960 1.23 -10.33 -21.14
CA LEU A 960 0.00 -10.96 -20.63
C LEU A 960 -0.20 -10.63 -19.15
N SER A 961 -1.41 -10.21 -18.75
CA SER A 961 -1.75 -10.05 -17.34
C SER A 961 -2.12 -11.39 -16.71
N CYS A 962 -1.45 -11.73 -15.61
CA CYS A 962 -1.63 -12.97 -14.87
C CYS A 962 -2.54 -12.80 -13.63
N GLY A 963 -3.11 -11.59 -13.41
CA GLY A 963 -3.99 -11.29 -12.28
C GLY A 963 -3.35 -11.34 -10.89
N GLY A 964 -2.03 -11.42 -10.83
CA GLY A 964 -1.22 -11.53 -9.63
C GLY A 964 0.26 -11.65 -10.00
N SER A 965 1.16 -11.44 -9.03
CA SER A 965 2.62 -11.50 -9.25
C SER A 965 3.07 -12.88 -9.73
N VAL A 966 4.07 -12.94 -10.60
CA VAL A 966 4.62 -14.21 -11.11
C VAL A 966 5.95 -14.51 -10.42
N PHE A 967 5.95 -15.49 -9.51
CA PHE A 967 7.12 -15.97 -8.76
C PHE A 967 7.78 -17.19 -9.40
N GLY A 968 6.98 -18.21 -9.70
CA GLY A 968 7.44 -19.43 -10.36
C GLY A 968 7.83 -19.18 -11.81
N SER A 969 8.77 -19.98 -12.33
CA SER A 969 8.99 -19.99 -13.79
C SER A 969 7.73 -20.51 -14.49
N PRO A 970 7.34 -19.93 -15.64
CA PRO A 970 6.39 -20.58 -16.54
C PRO A 970 6.96 -21.91 -17.07
N ALA A 971 6.14 -22.70 -17.73
CA ALA A 971 6.54 -23.97 -18.34
C ALA A 971 6.09 -24.03 -19.81
N ILE A 972 6.99 -24.46 -20.70
CA ILE A 972 6.70 -24.66 -22.12
C ILE A 972 6.40 -26.14 -22.35
N ASP A 973 5.23 -26.42 -22.93
CA ASP A 973 4.92 -27.69 -23.59
C ASP A 973 5.25 -27.57 -25.08
N GLU A 974 6.39 -28.15 -25.47
CA GLU A 974 6.84 -28.20 -26.87
C GLU A 974 5.98 -29.13 -27.76
N MET A 975 5.23 -30.07 -27.19
CA MET A 975 4.39 -31.01 -27.94
C MET A 975 3.06 -30.38 -28.36
N HIS A 976 2.53 -29.48 -27.52
CA HIS A 976 1.23 -28.84 -27.71
C HIS A 976 1.29 -27.34 -28.04
N ASP A 977 2.48 -26.80 -28.35
CA ASP A 977 2.70 -25.37 -28.63
C ASP A 977 2.03 -24.44 -27.58
N THR A 978 2.17 -24.82 -26.30
CA THR A 978 1.46 -24.17 -25.19
C THR A 978 2.42 -23.76 -24.07
N LEU A 979 2.21 -22.57 -23.52
CA LEU A 979 2.95 -22.02 -22.39
C LEU A 979 2.02 -21.87 -21.21
N TYR A 980 2.42 -22.38 -20.05
CA TYR A 980 1.69 -22.28 -18.79
C TYR A 980 2.38 -21.30 -17.84
N VAL A 981 1.61 -20.43 -17.20
CA VAL A 981 2.10 -19.51 -16.15
C VAL A 981 1.13 -19.51 -14.97
N ALA A 982 1.67 -19.39 -13.75
CA ALA A 982 0.87 -19.26 -12.54
C ALA A 982 1.26 -18.03 -11.73
N SER A 983 0.34 -17.51 -10.92
CA SER A 983 0.51 -16.27 -10.17
C SER A 983 0.08 -16.37 -8.70
N THR A 984 0.41 -15.33 -7.92
CA THR A 984 0.05 -15.24 -6.50
C THR A 984 -1.45 -15.09 -6.22
N SER A 985 -2.31 -14.89 -7.22
CA SER A 985 -3.76 -14.98 -7.04
C SER A 985 -4.29 -16.42 -7.05
N GLY A 986 -3.44 -17.39 -7.42
CA GLY A 986 -3.85 -18.77 -7.68
C GLY A 986 -4.35 -19.01 -9.11
N ARG A 987 -4.25 -18.00 -9.98
CA ARG A 987 -4.55 -18.15 -11.41
C ARG A 987 -3.46 -18.92 -12.12
N VAL A 988 -3.83 -20.01 -12.80
CA VAL A 988 -3.02 -20.68 -13.81
C VAL A 988 -3.57 -20.29 -15.19
N THR A 989 -2.72 -19.84 -16.10
CA THR A 989 -3.09 -19.44 -17.46
C THR A 989 -2.31 -20.24 -18.48
N ALA A 990 -3.02 -20.84 -19.44
CA ALA A 990 -2.44 -21.45 -20.62
C ALA A 990 -2.50 -20.50 -21.82
N VAL A 991 -1.40 -20.40 -22.57
CA VAL A 991 -1.24 -19.51 -23.71
C VAL A 991 -0.82 -20.34 -24.91
N SER A 992 -1.54 -20.26 -26.02
CA SER A 992 -1.03 -20.83 -27.27
C SER A 992 0.10 -19.95 -27.78
N ILE A 993 1.30 -20.52 -27.85
CA ILE A 993 2.47 -19.90 -28.45
C ILE A 993 2.58 -20.22 -29.94
N LYS A 994 1.71 -21.09 -30.47
CA LYS A 994 1.78 -21.65 -31.84
C LYS A 994 2.18 -20.65 -32.92
N ALA A 995 1.49 -19.50 -32.99
CA ALA A 995 1.78 -18.38 -33.88
C ALA A 995 1.47 -17.04 -33.21
N LEU A 996 2.01 -15.95 -33.74
CA LEU A 996 1.68 -14.58 -33.30
C LEU A 996 0.40 -14.07 -33.98
N PRO A 997 -0.45 -13.28 -33.29
CA PRO A 997 -0.36 -12.94 -31.86
C PRO A 997 -0.69 -14.14 -30.97
N PHE A 998 0.06 -14.29 -29.87
CA PHE A 998 -0.22 -15.30 -28.86
C PHE A 998 -1.56 -15.00 -28.18
N TYR A 999 -2.26 -16.04 -27.75
CA TYR A 999 -3.58 -15.90 -27.13
C TYR A 999 -3.80 -16.92 -26.02
N THR A 1000 -4.59 -16.54 -25.02
CA THR A 1000 -4.98 -17.42 -23.91
C THR A 1000 -5.86 -18.56 -24.41
N LEU A 1001 -5.50 -19.80 -24.08
CA LEU A 1001 -6.32 -21.00 -24.32
C LEU A 1001 -7.35 -21.18 -23.21
N TRP A 1002 -6.93 -21.06 -21.95
CA TRP A 1002 -7.78 -21.14 -20.77
C TRP A 1002 -7.13 -20.45 -19.56
N GLN A 1003 -7.95 -20.15 -18.55
CA GLN A 1003 -7.51 -19.70 -17.23
C GLN A 1003 -8.25 -20.51 -16.17
N GLN A 1004 -7.51 -21.07 -15.22
CA GLN A 1004 -8.02 -21.86 -14.11
C GLN A 1004 -7.67 -21.18 -12.79
N GLU A 1005 -8.69 -20.90 -11.98
CA GLU A 1005 -8.55 -20.15 -10.72
C GLU A 1005 -8.52 -21.10 -9.53
N LEU A 1006 -7.33 -21.40 -9.00
CA LEU A 1006 -7.12 -22.34 -7.88
C LEU A 1006 -7.34 -21.69 -6.50
N GLN A 1007 -7.63 -20.39 -6.44
CA GLN A 1007 -7.92 -19.58 -5.23
C GLN A 1007 -6.81 -19.52 -4.16
N VAL A 1008 -5.72 -20.26 -4.31
CA VAL A 1008 -4.56 -20.31 -3.40
C VAL A 1008 -3.31 -19.92 -4.16
N PRO A 1009 -2.41 -19.08 -3.62
CA PRO A 1009 -1.21 -18.63 -4.34
C PRO A 1009 -0.31 -19.78 -4.82
N VAL A 1010 0.23 -19.65 -6.04
CA VAL A 1010 1.30 -20.50 -6.57
C VAL A 1010 2.62 -19.71 -6.56
N PHE A 1011 3.58 -20.14 -5.73
CA PHE A 1011 4.93 -19.56 -5.71
C PHE A 1011 5.97 -20.46 -6.43
N GLY A 1012 5.70 -21.77 -6.49
CA GLY A 1012 6.54 -22.74 -7.17
C GLY A 1012 6.55 -22.58 -8.69
N SER A 1013 7.63 -23.07 -9.33
CA SER A 1013 7.63 -23.28 -10.79
C SER A 1013 6.56 -24.29 -11.18
N LEU A 1014 5.93 -24.08 -12.34
CA LEU A 1014 5.05 -25.07 -12.96
C LEU A 1014 5.86 -26.18 -13.62
N THR A 1015 5.27 -27.38 -13.68
CA THR A 1015 5.95 -28.60 -14.17
C THR A 1015 5.02 -29.38 -15.09
N VAL A 1016 5.47 -29.69 -16.31
CA VAL A 1016 4.67 -30.37 -17.35
C VAL A 1016 5.02 -31.86 -17.42
N CYS A 1017 4.00 -32.71 -17.36
CA CYS A 1017 4.07 -34.14 -17.63
C CYS A 1017 4.42 -34.39 -19.11
N SER A 1018 5.70 -34.58 -19.44
CA SER A 1018 6.11 -34.83 -20.83
C SER A 1018 5.35 -35.99 -21.54
N PRO A 1019 4.97 -37.10 -20.88
CA PRO A 1019 4.14 -38.15 -21.50
C PRO A 1019 2.68 -37.76 -21.76
N CYS A 1020 2.13 -36.75 -21.08
CA CYS A 1020 0.69 -36.54 -20.99
C CYS A 1020 0.18 -35.09 -21.10
N GLY A 1021 1.07 -34.09 -21.18
CA GLY A 1021 0.73 -32.67 -21.28
C GLY A 1021 0.22 -32.03 -19.98
N ASN A 1022 -0.13 -32.84 -18.97
CA ASN A 1022 -0.71 -32.36 -17.72
C ASN A 1022 0.23 -31.43 -16.94
N VAL A 1023 -0.33 -30.37 -16.35
CA VAL A 1023 0.42 -29.32 -15.63
C VAL A 1023 0.27 -29.49 -14.13
N ILE A 1024 1.38 -29.72 -13.44
CA ILE A 1024 1.43 -29.91 -11.99
C ILE A 1024 1.68 -28.55 -11.32
N CYS A 1025 0.77 -28.17 -10.44
CA CYS A 1025 0.73 -26.90 -9.73
C CYS A 1025 0.85 -27.15 -8.22
N CYS A 1026 1.77 -26.44 -7.56
CA CYS A 1026 1.96 -26.52 -6.10
C CYS A 1026 1.41 -25.26 -5.42
N LEU A 1027 0.44 -25.45 -4.53
CA LEU A 1027 -0.27 -24.36 -3.84
C LEU A 1027 0.30 -24.15 -2.43
N VAL A 1028 0.36 -22.89 -2.00
CA VAL A 1028 0.95 -22.49 -0.72
C VAL A 1028 0.27 -23.12 0.51
N ASP A 1029 -0.98 -23.56 0.41
CA ASP A 1029 -1.70 -24.25 1.50
C ASP A 1029 -1.39 -25.77 1.60
N GLY A 1030 -0.52 -26.29 0.74
CA GLY A 1030 -0.11 -27.69 0.68
C GLY A 1030 -0.93 -28.56 -0.29
N ASN A 1031 -1.91 -28.00 -1.02
CA ASN A 1031 -2.55 -28.73 -2.11
C ASN A 1031 -1.64 -28.82 -3.35
N ILE A 1032 -1.61 -29.99 -3.99
CA ILE A 1032 -0.95 -30.23 -5.27
C ILE A 1032 -2.02 -30.64 -6.27
N VAL A 1033 -2.06 -29.98 -7.42
CA VAL A 1033 -3.12 -30.10 -8.42
C VAL A 1033 -2.51 -30.43 -9.78
N ALA A 1034 -3.02 -31.44 -10.46
CA ALA A 1034 -2.73 -31.67 -11.88
C ALA A 1034 -3.88 -31.20 -12.76
N LEU A 1035 -3.57 -30.33 -13.71
CA LEU A 1035 -4.49 -29.83 -14.72
C LEU A 1035 -4.28 -30.55 -16.05
N ASP A 1036 -5.35 -30.83 -16.79
CA ASP A 1036 -5.27 -31.32 -18.17
C ASP A 1036 -4.98 -30.19 -19.18
N LEU A 1037 -4.86 -30.57 -20.46
CA LEU A 1037 -4.66 -29.63 -21.57
C LEU A 1037 -5.81 -28.62 -21.75
N GLY A 1038 -6.97 -28.82 -21.12
CA GLY A 1038 -8.11 -27.90 -21.08
C GLY A 1038 -8.26 -27.11 -19.77
N GLY A 1039 -7.36 -27.29 -18.80
CA GLY A 1039 -7.39 -26.61 -17.50
C GLY A 1039 -8.25 -27.30 -16.43
N SER A 1040 -8.78 -28.49 -16.71
CA SER A 1040 -9.60 -29.26 -15.76
C SER A 1040 -8.73 -30.00 -14.76
N ILE A 1041 -9.14 -30.03 -13.49
CA ILE A 1041 -8.43 -30.79 -12.44
C ILE A 1041 -8.64 -32.30 -12.66
N ILE A 1042 -7.54 -33.01 -12.90
CA ILE A 1042 -7.50 -34.47 -13.07
C ILE A 1042 -7.44 -35.15 -11.70
N TRP A 1043 -6.50 -34.68 -10.87
CA TRP A 1043 -6.30 -35.14 -9.51
C TRP A 1043 -5.81 -34.00 -8.63
N GLN A 1044 -6.10 -34.13 -7.34
CA GLN A 1044 -5.63 -33.24 -6.29
C GLN A 1044 -5.22 -34.09 -5.08
N CYS A 1045 -4.01 -33.85 -4.57
CA CYS A 1045 -3.52 -34.43 -3.33
C CYS A 1045 -3.04 -33.33 -2.39
N LYS A 1046 -2.71 -33.67 -1.12
CA LYS A 1046 -2.32 -32.68 -0.11
C LYS A 1046 -1.14 -33.15 0.73
N THR A 1047 -0.16 -32.29 0.92
CA THR A 1047 1.01 -32.49 1.79
C THR A 1047 0.68 -32.17 3.25
N GLY A 1048 1.48 -32.67 4.19
CA GLY A 1048 1.34 -32.38 5.62
C GLY A 1048 1.76 -30.96 6.05
N GLY A 1049 1.93 -30.03 5.11
CA GLY A 1049 2.31 -28.64 5.37
C GLY A 1049 2.41 -27.79 4.09
N PRO A 1050 2.59 -26.46 4.24
CA PRO A 1050 2.72 -25.51 3.12
C PRO A 1050 3.82 -25.86 2.11
N VAL A 1051 3.57 -25.62 0.82
CA VAL A 1051 4.52 -25.86 -0.27
C VAL A 1051 4.86 -24.54 -0.98
N PHE A 1052 6.14 -24.17 -0.94
CA PHE A 1052 6.67 -22.97 -1.62
C PHE A 1052 7.55 -23.30 -2.83
N ALA A 1053 7.97 -24.56 -2.93
CA ALA A 1053 8.79 -25.12 -4.01
C ALA A 1053 7.97 -25.38 -5.28
N GLY A 1054 8.64 -25.43 -6.44
CA GLY A 1054 8.09 -26.05 -7.64
C GLY A 1054 8.22 -27.58 -7.60
N ALA A 1055 7.33 -28.29 -8.30
CA ALA A 1055 7.36 -29.75 -8.35
C ALA A 1055 8.56 -30.26 -9.17
N CYS A 1056 9.35 -31.17 -8.62
CA CYS A 1056 10.51 -31.74 -9.32
C CYS A 1056 10.11 -33.02 -10.10
N SER A 1057 10.07 -32.92 -11.42
CA SER A 1057 10.00 -34.06 -12.35
C SER A 1057 11.37 -34.33 -12.99
N SER A 1058 11.65 -35.57 -13.39
CA SER A 1058 12.88 -35.93 -14.10
C SER A 1058 12.64 -37.07 -15.10
N SER A 1059 13.41 -37.13 -16.19
CA SER A 1059 13.29 -38.20 -17.19
C SER A 1059 13.58 -39.58 -16.59
N VAL A 1060 14.46 -39.66 -15.59
CA VAL A 1060 14.86 -40.93 -14.95
C VAL A 1060 13.92 -41.38 -13.82
N LEU A 1061 12.94 -40.54 -13.44
CA LEU A 1061 11.87 -40.84 -12.48
C LEU A 1061 10.48 -40.62 -13.11
N SER A 1062 10.33 -40.93 -14.40
CA SER A 1062 9.20 -40.50 -15.25
C SER A 1062 7.78 -40.91 -14.81
N SER A 1063 7.62 -41.80 -13.83
CA SER A 1063 6.32 -42.17 -13.25
C SER A 1063 5.90 -41.33 -12.04
N GLN A 1064 6.81 -40.54 -11.45
CA GLN A 1064 6.60 -39.88 -10.16
C GLN A 1064 7.08 -38.42 -10.13
N VAL A 1065 6.39 -37.58 -9.37
CA VAL A 1065 6.74 -36.17 -9.13
C VAL A 1065 7.12 -35.96 -7.66
N LEU A 1066 8.23 -35.26 -7.42
CA LEU A 1066 8.72 -34.99 -6.07
C LEU A 1066 8.31 -33.59 -5.61
N VAL A 1067 7.74 -33.50 -4.41
CA VAL A 1067 7.20 -32.26 -3.82
C VAL A 1067 7.80 -32.07 -2.43
N CYS A 1068 8.38 -30.89 -2.19
CA CYS A 1068 9.00 -30.54 -0.92
C CYS A 1068 8.12 -29.59 -0.10
N SER A 1069 7.92 -29.90 1.18
CA SER A 1069 6.98 -29.19 2.07
C SER A 1069 7.66 -28.62 3.31
N ARG A 1070 7.11 -27.51 3.82
CA ARG A 1070 7.62 -26.79 4.99
C ARG A 1070 7.45 -27.55 6.32
N ASN A 1071 6.77 -28.70 6.33
CA ASN A 1071 6.80 -29.66 7.45
C ASN A 1071 8.05 -30.57 7.47
N GLY A 1072 8.98 -30.39 6.53
CA GLY A 1072 10.20 -31.18 6.41
C GLY A 1072 10.03 -32.53 5.73
N SER A 1073 8.87 -32.78 5.10
CA SER A 1073 8.65 -33.97 4.27
C SER A 1073 8.88 -33.69 2.79
N VAL A 1074 9.54 -34.66 2.15
CA VAL A 1074 9.59 -34.86 0.70
C VAL A 1074 8.54 -35.92 0.37
N TYR A 1075 7.58 -35.55 -0.46
CA TYR A 1075 6.51 -36.42 -0.95
C TYR A 1075 6.82 -36.85 -2.38
N SER A 1076 6.46 -38.09 -2.73
CA SER A 1076 6.42 -38.55 -4.11
C SER A 1076 5.02 -39.00 -4.49
N PHE A 1077 4.48 -38.40 -5.56
CA PHE A 1077 3.16 -38.69 -6.07
C PHE A 1077 3.22 -39.31 -7.47
N GLY A 1078 2.37 -40.30 -7.76
CA GLY A 1078 2.24 -40.90 -9.09
C GLY A 1078 1.70 -39.88 -10.10
N MET A 1079 2.44 -39.66 -11.19
CA MET A 1079 2.20 -38.51 -12.08
C MET A 1079 0.84 -38.56 -12.81
N GLU A 1080 0.27 -39.76 -13.00
CA GLU A 1080 -1.04 -39.95 -13.62
C GLU A 1080 -2.24 -39.76 -12.67
N LYS A 1081 -2.07 -39.99 -11.36
CA LYS A 1081 -3.20 -40.18 -10.41
C LYS A 1081 -3.09 -39.40 -9.10
N GLY A 1082 -1.94 -38.82 -8.78
CA GLY A 1082 -1.70 -38.10 -7.52
C GLY A 1082 -1.59 -39.01 -6.29
N ASP A 1083 -1.44 -40.32 -6.48
CA ASP A 1083 -1.33 -41.30 -5.40
C ASP A 1083 0.03 -41.21 -4.71
N LEU A 1084 0.04 -41.20 -3.37
CA LEU A 1084 1.26 -41.09 -2.57
C LEU A 1084 2.06 -42.41 -2.64
N LEU A 1085 3.17 -42.39 -3.37
CA LEU A 1085 4.07 -43.53 -3.54
C LEU A 1085 4.97 -43.71 -2.30
N TRP A 1086 5.51 -42.61 -1.79
CA TRP A 1086 6.30 -42.57 -0.55
C TRP A 1086 6.40 -41.15 0.02
N GLU A 1087 6.71 -41.07 1.31
CA GLU A 1087 7.05 -39.85 2.03
C GLU A 1087 8.38 -40.07 2.79
N TYR A 1088 9.30 -39.10 2.72
CA TYR A 1088 10.54 -39.10 3.49
C TYR A 1088 10.68 -37.77 4.24
N ASN A 1089 10.67 -37.80 5.58
CA ASN A 1089 10.86 -36.62 6.41
C ASN A 1089 12.33 -36.46 6.80
N VAL A 1090 12.93 -35.31 6.48
CA VAL A 1090 14.36 -35.01 6.72
C VAL A 1090 14.62 -34.38 8.09
N GLY A 1091 13.57 -33.91 8.77
CA GLY A 1091 13.58 -33.29 10.10
C GLY A 1091 13.21 -31.79 10.06
N ASP A 1092 13.74 -31.04 9.10
CA ASP A 1092 13.66 -29.57 9.07
C ASP A 1092 12.85 -28.99 7.89
N PRO A 1093 12.24 -27.79 8.03
CA PRO A 1093 11.39 -27.19 7.02
C PRO A 1093 12.05 -27.02 5.64
N ILE A 1094 11.45 -27.55 4.58
CA ILE A 1094 11.94 -27.36 3.20
C ILE A 1094 11.16 -26.23 2.51
N THR A 1095 11.88 -25.35 1.82
CA THR A 1095 11.30 -24.30 0.94
C THR A 1095 11.85 -24.35 -0.49
N ALA A 1096 13.00 -24.99 -0.70
CA ALA A 1096 13.59 -25.29 -2.00
C ALA A 1096 12.92 -26.48 -2.72
N SER A 1097 13.01 -26.51 -4.05
CA SER A 1097 12.72 -27.73 -4.83
C SER A 1097 13.83 -28.76 -4.67
N ALA A 1098 13.48 -30.05 -4.63
CA ALA A 1098 14.44 -31.14 -4.78
C ALA A 1098 15.08 -31.13 -6.19
N TYR A 1099 16.20 -31.84 -6.35
CA TYR A 1099 16.86 -32.04 -7.64
C TYR A 1099 17.30 -33.49 -7.82
N VAL A 1100 16.96 -34.11 -8.95
CA VAL A 1100 17.32 -35.49 -9.32
C VAL A 1100 18.56 -35.49 -10.22
N ASP A 1101 19.59 -36.29 -9.92
CA ASP A 1101 20.73 -36.46 -10.81
C ASP A 1101 20.37 -37.40 -11.98
N GLU A 1102 20.21 -36.82 -13.18
CA GLU A 1102 19.90 -37.57 -14.40
C GLU A 1102 21.12 -38.20 -15.08
N HIS A 1103 22.32 -38.04 -14.51
CA HIS A 1103 23.59 -38.43 -15.13
C HIS A 1103 24.31 -39.53 -14.38
N LEU A 1104 24.22 -39.55 -13.05
CA LEU A 1104 24.74 -40.62 -12.20
C LEU A 1104 23.67 -41.69 -11.96
N GLN A 1105 24.02 -42.94 -12.25
CA GLN A 1105 23.28 -44.11 -11.80
C GLN A 1105 24.12 -44.86 -10.79
N LEU A 1106 23.54 -45.19 -9.64
CA LEU A 1106 24.17 -46.12 -8.73
C LEU A 1106 23.71 -47.53 -9.09
N VAL A 1107 24.69 -48.43 -9.19
CA VAL A 1107 24.51 -49.85 -9.51
C VAL A 1107 25.01 -50.64 -8.32
N SER A 1108 24.30 -51.71 -7.99
CA SER A 1108 24.56 -52.55 -6.82
C SER A 1108 24.88 -53.98 -7.23
N ASP A 1109 25.55 -54.73 -6.36
CA ASP A 1109 25.90 -56.16 -6.58
C ASP A 1109 24.70 -57.05 -6.96
N SER A 1110 23.49 -56.61 -6.62
CA SER A 1110 22.23 -57.16 -7.11
C SER A 1110 21.86 -56.54 -8.46
N PHE A 1111 22.14 -57.26 -9.55
CA PHE A 1111 21.95 -56.96 -11.00
C PHE A 1111 20.52 -56.55 -11.48
N LEU A 1112 19.64 -56.05 -10.61
CA LEU A 1112 18.26 -55.68 -10.93
C LEU A 1112 17.96 -54.22 -10.56
N VAL A 1113 18.26 -53.81 -9.33
CA VAL A 1113 17.83 -52.51 -8.80
C VAL A 1113 18.60 -51.34 -9.42
N SER A 1114 17.87 -50.48 -10.12
CA SER A 1114 18.38 -49.17 -10.56
C SER A 1114 18.13 -48.12 -9.48
N GLU A 1115 19.21 -47.53 -8.96
CA GLU A 1115 19.13 -46.52 -7.89
C GLU A 1115 19.41 -45.11 -8.41
N ARG A 1116 18.66 -44.12 -7.90
CA ARG A 1116 18.76 -42.69 -8.29
C ARG A 1116 19.04 -41.79 -7.09
N LEU A 1117 19.78 -40.70 -7.32
CA LEU A 1117 20.14 -39.72 -6.31
C LEU A 1117 19.23 -38.48 -6.39
N VAL A 1118 18.77 -38.03 -5.24
CA VAL A 1118 17.97 -36.80 -5.07
C VAL A 1118 18.55 -35.92 -3.98
N CYS A 1119 18.92 -34.70 -4.36
CA CYS A 1119 19.40 -33.67 -3.45
C CYS A 1119 18.23 -32.85 -2.93
N VAL A 1120 18.20 -32.60 -1.62
CA VAL A 1120 17.17 -31.83 -0.92
C VAL A 1120 17.87 -30.88 0.05
N CYS A 1121 17.51 -29.59 0.03
CA CYS A 1121 18.08 -28.59 0.93
C CYS A 1121 17.01 -28.05 1.87
N THR A 1122 17.28 -28.07 3.18
CA THR A 1122 16.38 -27.51 4.20
C THR A 1122 16.64 -26.02 4.40
N SER A 1123 15.61 -25.33 4.87
CA SER A 1123 15.70 -23.90 5.22
C SER A 1123 16.55 -23.66 6.48
N SER A 1124 16.99 -24.72 7.18
CA SER A 1124 17.90 -24.67 8.34
C SER A 1124 19.39 -24.72 7.96
N GLY A 1125 19.73 -24.98 6.68
CA GLY A 1125 21.12 -25.05 6.20
C GLY A 1125 21.60 -26.47 5.84
N SER A 1126 20.75 -27.49 5.95
CA SER A 1126 21.13 -28.89 5.72
C SER A 1126 20.98 -29.29 4.25
N ILE A 1127 22.02 -29.91 3.69
CA ILE A 1127 21.97 -30.63 2.41
C ILE A 1127 21.80 -32.12 2.71
N HIS A 1128 20.71 -32.71 2.23
CA HIS A 1128 20.43 -34.14 2.32
C HIS A 1128 20.56 -34.78 0.94
N LEU A 1129 21.13 -35.98 0.90
CA LEU A 1129 21.14 -36.81 -0.30
C LEU A 1129 20.37 -38.10 -0.06
N LEU A 1130 19.26 -38.22 -0.76
CA LEU A 1130 18.37 -39.38 -0.73
C LEU A 1130 18.69 -40.30 -1.92
N LEU A 1131 18.67 -41.61 -1.65
CA LEU A 1131 18.80 -42.70 -2.61
C LEU A 1131 17.41 -43.31 -2.81
N ILE A 1132 16.91 -43.35 -4.05
CA ILE A 1132 15.61 -43.95 -4.42
C ILE A 1132 15.87 -45.24 -5.19
N SER A 1133 15.24 -46.33 -4.74
CA SER A 1133 15.20 -47.62 -5.47
C SER A 1133 13.97 -47.69 -6.39
N LEU A 1134 14.15 -48.03 -7.67
CA LEU A 1134 13.06 -48.01 -8.66
C LEU A 1134 12.17 -49.28 -8.69
N ASP A 1135 12.63 -50.40 -8.13
CA ASP A 1135 12.14 -51.75 -8.49
C ASP A 1135 10.77 -52.18 -7.95
N ASP A 1136 10.12 -51.41 -7.07
CA ASP A 1136 8.90 -51.87 -6.34
C ASP A 1136 7.64 -51.03 -6.64
N ALA A 1137 7.82 -49.82 -7.19
CA ALA A 1137 6.77 -48.79 -7.31
C ALA A 1137 5.63 -49.12 -8.29
N GLY A 1138 5.73 -50.22 -9.05
CA GLY A 1138 4.75 -50.60 -10.08
C GLY A 1138 3.81 -51.76 -9.74
N LYS A 1139 4.05 -52.52 -8.65
CA LYS A 1139 3.30 -53.78 -8.39
C LYS A 1139 3.01 -54.12 -6.92
N ALA A 1140 3.63 -53.48 -5.93
CA ALA A 1140 3.33 -53.75 -4.52
C ALA A 1140 2.11 -52.95 -4.03
N SER A 1141 1.11 -53.62 -3.43
CA SER A 1141 -0.10 -52.96 -2.88
C SER A 1141 0.10 -52.28 -1.52
N HIS A 1142 1.36 -52.13 -1.07
CA HIS A 1142 1.75 -51.48 0.16
C HIS A 1142 3.08 -50.74 -0.07
N PRO A 1143 3.25 -49.49 0.39
CA PRO A 1143 4.51 -48.75 0.22
C PRO A 1143 5.62 -49.44 1.02
N SER A 1144 6.67 -49.92 0.34
CA SER A 1144 7.77 -50.61 1.00
C SER A 1144 8.66 -49.61 1.75
N LYS A 1145 8.81 -49.83 3.07
CA LYS A 1145 9.51 -48.93 4.01
C LYS A 1145 11.01 -48.70 3.71
N ASN A 1146 11.54 -49.32 2.66
CA ASN A 1146 12.94 -49.27 2.26
C ASN A 1146 13.16 -48.59 0.90
N ALA A 1147 12.11 -48.03 0.26
CA ALA A 1147 12.21 -47.45 -1.08
C ALA A 1147 13.13 -46.21 -1.17
N VAL A 1148 13.29 -45.47 -0.06
CA VAL A 1148 14.12 -44.25 0.02
C VAL A 1148 15.03 -44.27 1.26
N GLN A 1149 16.29 -43.91 1.09
CA GLN A 1149 17.30 -43.86 2.16
C GLN A 1149 18.16 -42.59 2.08
N GLU A 1150 18.29 -41.82 3.17
CA GLU A 1150 19.36 -40.81 3.30
C GLU A 1150 20.72 -41.52 3.40
N ILE A 1151 21.61 -41.23 2.44
CA ILE A 1151 22.97 -41.83 2.38
C ILE A 1151 24.07 -40.87 2.82
N ALA A 1152 23.85 -39.56 2.70
CA ALA A 1152 24.78 -38.51 3.08
C ALA A 1152 24.03 -37.24 3.50
N ARG A 1153 24.66 -36.47 4.39
CA ARG A 1153 24.19 -35.16 4.87
C ARG A 1153 25.37 -34.20 5.03
N LEU A 1154 25.15 -32.90 4.84
CA LEU A 1154 26.06 -31.82 5.22
C LEU A 1154 25.26 -30.68 5.86
N GLU A 1155 25.77 -30.11 6.96
CA GLU A 1155 25.22 -28.89 7.54
C GLU A 1155 26.05 -27.69 7.07
N LEU A 1156 25.40 -26.67 6.50
CA LEU A 1156 26.00 -25.36 6.19
C LEU A 1156 25.70 -24.35 7.32
N PRO A 1157 26.52 -23.30 7.51
CA PRO A 1157 26.38 -22.38 8.64
C PRO A 1157 25.28 -21.29 8.48
N GLY A 1158 24.38 -21.42 7.50
CA GLY A 1158 23.27 -20.49 7.26
C GLY A 1158 22.15 -21.12 6.42
N ASP A 1159 20.97 -20.50 6.44
CA ASP A 1159 19.78 -20.98 5.74
C ASP A 1159 20.01 -21.24 4.24
N ILE A 1160 19.31 -22.24 3.66
CA ILE A 1160 19.27 -22.47 2.21
C ILE A 1160 17.87 -22.24 1.67
N PHE A 1161 17.73 -21.25 0.80
CA PHE A 1161 16.51 -21.00 -0.01
C PHE A 1161 16.72 -21.31 -1.50
N SER A 1162 17.97 -21.30 -1.97
CA SER A 1162 18.35 -21.74 -3.31
C SER A 1162 18.02 -23.22 -3.50
N SER A 1163 17.23 -23.55 -4.52
CA SER A 1163 17.08 -24.96 -4.94
C SER A 1163 18.40 -25.47 -5.55
N PRO A 1164 18.93 -26.63 -5.11
CA PRO A 1164 20.23 -27.13 -5.56
C PRO A 1164 20.20 -27.56 -7.04
N VAL A 1165 21.38 -27.69 -7.63
CA VAL A 1165 21.59 -28.38 -8.92
C VAL A 1165 22.62 -29.48 -8.71
N MET A 1166 22.31 -30.72 -9.10
CA MET A 1166 23.18 -31.89 -8.91
C MET A 1166 23.53 -32.56 -10.24
N ILE A 1167 24.82 -32.73 -10.54
CA ILE A 1167 25.29 -33.31 -11.80
C ILE A 1167 26.50 -34.20 -11.54
N GLY A 1168 26.35 -35.50 -11.78
CA GLY A 1168 27.44 -36.46 -11.64
C GLY A 1168 27.94 -36.60 -10.19
N GLY A 1169 27.03 -36.53 -9.21
CA GLY A 1169 27.34 -36.58 -7.79
C GLY A 1169 27.97 -35.32 -7.19
N ARG A 1170 28.07 -34.22 -7.96
CA ARG A 1170 28.41 -32.88 -7.44
C ARG A 1170 27.15 -32.02 -7.30
N ILE A 1171 27.00 -31.37 -6.16
CA ILE A 1171 25.89 -30.51 -5.77
C ILE A 1171 26.36 -29.06 -5.74
N PHE A 1172 25.58 -28.17 -6.34
CA PHE A 1172 25.78 -26.71 -6.32
C PHE A 1172 24.60 -26.05 -5.62
N VAL A 1173 24.88 -25.14 -4.69
CA VAL A 1173 23.84 -24.47 -3.88
C VAL A 1173 24.30 -23.09 -3.40
N GLY A 1174 23.38 -22.12 -3.40
CA GLY A 1174 23.54 -20.83 -2.73
C GLY A 1174 23.09 -20.89 -1.26
N CYS A 1175 23.80 -20.20 -0.38
CA CYS A 1175 23.58 -20.21 1.06
C CYS A 1175 23.43 -18.78 1.62
N ARG A 1176 22.80 -18.63 2.79
CA ARG A 1176 22.73 -17.38 3.56
C ARG A 1176 23.93 -17.15 4.50
N ASP A 1177 24.99 -17.96 4.41
CA ASP A 1177 26.30 -17.67 5.00
C ASP A 1177 27.17 -16.73 4.13
N ASP A 1178 26.57 -16.17 3.06
CA ASP A 1178 27.17 -15.34 2.01
C ASP A 1178 28.06 -16.11 1.00
N TYR A 1179 27.92 -17.44 0.88
CA TYR A 1179 28.65 -18.26 -0.09
C TYR A 1179 27.79 -19.06 -1.08
N VAL A 1180 28.45 -19.48 -2.16
CA VAL A 1180 28.01 -20.53 -3.10
C VAL A 1180 28.93 -21.72 -2.92
N HIS A 1181 28.37 -22.89 -2.63
CA HIS A 1181 29.12 -24.11 -2.33
C HIS A 1181 29.08 -25.09 -3.50
N CYS A 1182 30.21 -25.74 -3.76
CA CYS A 1182 30.28 -26.99 -4.52
C CYS A 1182 30.62 -28.13 -3.56
N VAL A 1183 29.69 -29.08 -3.46
CA VAL A 1183 29.79 -30.24 -2.57
C VAL A 1183 29.83 -31.50 -3.42
N SER A 1184 30.58 -32.52 -3.00
CA SER A 1184 30.65 -33.82 -3.67
C SER A 1184 30.49 -34.96 -2.68
N LEU A 1185 29.93 -36.07 -3.16
CA LEU A 1185 30.14 -37.39 -2.54
C LEU A 1185 31.63 -37.75 -2.56
N LYS A 1186 32.11 -38.29 -1.44
CA LYS A 1186 33.49 -38.76 -1.28
C LYS A 1186 33.59 -40.27 -1.59
N SER A 1187 34.15 -40.64 -2.74
CA SER A 1187 34.50 -42.04 -3.01
C SER A 1187 35.66 -42.49 -2.10
N GLN A 1188 35.60 -43.70 -1.54
CA GLN A 1188 36.74 -44.31 -0.85
C GLN A 1188 37.67 -44.99 -1.87
N SER A 1189 38.37 -44.17 -2.66
CA SER A 1189 39.34 -44.61 -3.68
C SER A 1189 40.64 -43.77 -3.65
N SER A 1190 40.93 -43.11 -2.54
CA SER A 1190 42.12 -42.28 -2.32
C SER A 1190 42.62 -42.35 -0.86
N VAL A 1191 42.74 -43.57 -0.33
CA VAL A 1191 43.40 -43.87 0.95
C VAL A 1191 44.36 -45.05 0.78
N GLU A 1192 45.21 -44.98 -0.25
CA GLU A 1192 46.38 -45.85 -0.42
C GLU A 1192 47.35 -45.26 -1.48
N GLU A 1193 47.97 -44.12 -1.13
CA GLU A 1193 49.31 -43.67 -1.58
C GLU A 1193 49.83 -42.56 -0.65
#